data_AF-A0A7Y4LI52-F1
#
_entry.id   AF-A0A7Y4LI52-F1
#
_cell.length_a   1.000
_cell.length_b   1.000
_cell.length_c   1.000
_cell.angle_alpha   90.00
_cell.angle_beta   90.00
_cell.angle_gamma   90.00
#
_symmetry.space_group_name_H-M   'P 1'
#
loop_
_entity.id
_entity.type
_entity.pdbx_description
1 polymer ?
#
loop_
_entity_poly.entity_id
_entity_poly.type
_entity_poly.pdbx_seq_one_letter_code
_entity_poly.pdbx_strand_id
1 'polypeptide(L)'
;MTDSRRRGTRKALITLTAALALTAQGLAVPMTFAEEAPSPATAPLDNNGLFDAAPPAPVARGAVGEGQLPEPVTSEVFESKVIRDVDPEGQRCFRIPAIATAADGTLLVAFDNRYGPGEQSKTWCRDAPYENMKWNDQKWQTDIEIYRSDDSGENFETGNFIAKGTADPRRLSYTDPAIVVDRETDKVFAFFVRGYDYRFFDARQGINSEASDALIERRDVQDTVVIESNDNGRTWENLRVISGLTEKIRVKSRPGEEVAGYGRFVTSGAGMQLRYGLNKGRLLVPIAVNTKRYGQNKVVNLAIYSDDHGLTWQVGEGIAGDDAFGGDENKLVELSDGRIMMNSKDNDKDRWTSYSSDQGEHWSAPVRTVIAPPQHPDKRNKGINVSLIRAYPNAPEGSAAARVLLYSAPIDLRSGHEYHTDGRNNGWVMASCDDGQTWKYGKQVEFGRFQYSVMTPMADGNIGMVYESGDKTRGMTLKFAKFNMAWLGADCLSNKALGITDLPDPALAKAIEDAKAATAKAEEATANVVKLTKELEEAELENDELTEALIEAKEAAQKAIAAAEDANARVKAAENATAKAEEAAAKAENEAKALAEQLARVEAELAKSQDQAKVLAEAKEAAEIAQKAAEEALKLEKEKNQTGKDADNTENKGFWQGLLQILPGFAPIFSFFMSAWDSIQKLFGFKA
;
A
#
# COMPACT_ATOMS: atom_id res chain seq x y z
N MET A 1 -72.08 20.86 -53.21
CA MET A 1 -71.31 21.59 -52.17
C MET A 1 -70.52 20.67 -51.23
N THR A 2 -70.53 19.33 -51.42
CA THR A 2 -69.92 18.35 -50.50
C THR A 2 -68.48 17.95 -50.85
N ASP A 3 -68.10 17.92 -52.13
CA ASP A 3 -66.79 17.45 -52.64
C ASP A 3 -65.63 18.46 -52.37
N SER A 4 -65.89 19.76 -52.48
CA SER A 4 -64.91 20.83 -52.20
C SER A 4 -64.54 20.97 -50.71
N ARG A 5 -65.49 20.73 -49.79
CA ARG A 5 -65.20 20.71 -48.35
C ARG A 5 -64.40 19.46 -47.96
N ARG A 6 -64.72 18.30 -48.56
CA ARG A 6 -64.05 17.01 -48.30
C ARG A 6 -62.59 16.98 -48.78
N ARG A 7 -62.30 17.51 -49.98
CA ARG A 7 -60.90 17.71 -50.46
C ARG A 7 -60.09 18.68 -49.59
N GLY A 8 -60.74 19.69 -49.01
CA GLY A 8 -60.11 20.62 -48.07
C GLY A 8 -59.66 19.93 -46.78
N THR A 9 -60.50 19.05 -46.23
CA THR A 9 -60.18 18.21 -45.07
C THR A 9 -59.07 17.19 -45.33
N ARG A 10 -59.04 16.54 -46.51
CA ARG A 10 -57.97 15.60 -46.89
C ARG A 10 -56.60 16.29 -46.97
N LYS A 11 -56.53 17.47 -47.60
CA LYS A 11 -55.28 18.28 -47.66
C LYS A 11 -54.84 18.78 -46.28
N ALA A 12 -55.77 19.24 -45.45
CA ALA A 12 -55.47 19.71 -44.10
C ALA A 12 -55.00 18.60 -43.16
N LEU A 13 -55.51 17.36 -43.33
CA LEU A 13 -54.99 16.20 -42.61
C LEU A 13 -53.55 15.92 -43.04
N ILE A 14 -53.24 15.85 -44.33
CA ILE A 14 -51.90 15.50 -44.80
C ILE A 14 -50.83 16.48 -44.29
N THR A 15 -51.10 17.80 -44.26
CA THR A 15 -50.15 18.81 -43.74
C THR A 15 -49.87 18.72 -42.24
N LEU A 16 -50.79 18.16 -41.44
CA LEU A 16 -50.61 18.08 -39.98
C LEU A 16 -49.64 16.96 -39.54
N THR A 17 -49.34 16.00 -40.42
CA THR A 17 -48.50 14.83 -40.10
C THR A 17 -47.03 15.20 -39.87
N ALA A 18 -46.52 16.21 -40.60
CA ALA A 18 -45.14 16.68 -40.45
C ALA A 18 -44.84 17.25 -39.05
N ALA A 19 -45.82 17.91 -38.42
CA ALA A 19 -45.66 18.48 -37.09
C ALA A 19 -45.53 17.40 -36.00
N LEU A 20 -46.36 16.35 -36.08
CA LEU A 20 -46.34 15.19 -35.17
C LEU A 20 -45.02 14.41 -35.26
N ALA A 21 -44.52 14.20 -36.48
CA ALA A 21 -43.25 13.54 -36.73
C ALA A 21 -42.06 14.32 -36.15
N LEU A 22 -42.04 15.66 -36.32
CA LEU A 22 -40.99 16.51 -35.77
C LEU A 22 -41.01 16.52 -34.23
N THR A 23 -42.19 16.57 -33.62
CA THR A 23 -42.31 16.55 -32.16
C THR A 23 -41.85 15.23 -31.57
N ALA A 24 -42.19 14.09 -32.18
CA ALA A 24 -41.77 12.79 -31.69
C ALA A 24 -40.24 12.59 -31.78
N GLN A 25 -39.61 13.10 -32.85
CA GLN A 25 -38.14 13.09 -33.00
C GLN A 25 -37.41 13.96 -31.95
N GLY A 26 -38.11 14.90 -31.32
CA GLY A 26 -37.57 15.77 -30.26
C GLY A 26 -37.69 15.20 -28.83
N LEU A 27 -38.34 14.05 -28.64
CA LEU A 27 -38.63 13.46 -27.31
C LEU A 27 -37.44 12.74 -26.66
N ALA A 28 -36.20 13.09 -27.00
CA ALA A 28 -35.01 12.44 -26.46
C ALA A 28 -35.09 12.34 -24.93
N VAL A 29 -35.04 11.11 -24.41
CA VAL A 29 -34.96 10.87 -22.96
C VAL A 29 -33.71 11.60 -22.47
N PRO A 30 -33.79 12.43 -21.42
CA PRO A 30 -32.62 13.12 -20.88
C PRO A 30 -31.51 12.10 -20.64
N MET A 31 -30.36 12.32 -21.28
CA MET A 31 -29.20 11.47 -21.09
C MET A 31 -28.77 11.60 -19.63
N THR A 32 -28.75 10.47 -18.94
CA THR A 32 -28.14 10.33 -17.62
C THR A 32 -26.74 10.93 -17.62
N PHE A 33 -26.34 11.53 -16.49
CA PHE A 33 -24.97 11.87 -16.10
C PHE A 33 -23.90 11.18 -16.97
N ALA A 34 -23.33 11.97 -17.89
CA ALA A 34 -22.13 11.73 -18.69
C ALA A 34 -21.79 10.26 -19.01
N GLU A 35 -22.32 9.75 -20.11
CA GLU A 35 -21.45 9.00 -21.02
C GLU A 35 -20.57 10.07 -21.69
N GLU A 36 -19.40 10.34 -21.11
CA GLU A 36 -18.49 11.36 -21.63
C GLU A 36 -18.04 10.91 -23.04
N ALA A 37 -18.35 11.72 -24.05
CA ALA A 37 -17.93 11.47 -25.41
C ALA A 37 -16.40 11.30 -25.46
N PRO A 38 -15.86 10.37 -26.28
CA PRO A 38 -14.41 10.20 -26.39
C PRO A 38 -13.80 11.48 -26.97
N SER A 39 -13.11 12.24 -26.11
CA SER A 39 -12.35 13.42 -26.52
C SER A 39 -11.17 12.98 -27.39
N PRO A 40 -10.99 13.55 -28.60
CA PRO A 40 -9.84 13.23 -29.42
C PRO A 40 -8.61 14.02 -28.96
N ALA A 41 -7.54 13.27 -28.71
CA ALA A 41 -6.12 13.63 -28.81
C ALA A 41 -5.52 14.70 -27.88
N THR A 42 -4.65 14.19 -26.98
CA THR A 42 -3.30 14.69 -26.62
C THR A 42 -3.15 16.14 -26.15
N ALA A 43 -3.07 16.32 -24.83
CA ALA A 43 -2.23 17.30 -24.12
C ALA A 43 -1.96 16.78 -22.68
N PRO A 44 -0.94 17.29 -21.96
CA PRO A 44 0.11 16.50 -21.29
C PRO A 44 -0.32 15.79 -19.99
N LEU A 45 0.38 14.69 -19.68
CA LEU A 45 0.35 13.91 -18.43
C LEU A 45 0.20 14.81 -17.19
N ASP A 46 -0.99 14.89 -16.63
CA ASP A 46 -1.16 15.12 -15.20
C ASP A 46 -1.19 13.74 -14.51
N ASN A 47 -0.56 13.64 -13.33
CA ASN A 47 -0.29 12.36 -12.66
C ASN A 47 -1.53 11.75 -11.96
N ASN A 48 -2.73 11.94 -12.50
CA ASN A 48 -4.01 11.51 -11.92
C ASN A 48 -4.31 10.01 -12.15
N GLY A 49 -3.50 9.13 -11.55
CA GLY A 49 -3.69 7.67 -11.58
C GLY A 49 -2.51 6.86 -12.14
N LEU A 50 -1.41 7.53 -12.50
CA LEU A 50 -0.18 6.86 -12.92
C LEU A 50 0.35 5.98 -11.78
N PHE A 51 0.55 4.68 -12.03
CA PHE A 51 0.96 3.67 -11.05
C PHE A 51 -0.12 3.18 -10.08
N ASP A 52 -1.41 3.42 -10.37
CA ASP A 52 -2.51 2.71 -9.74
C ASP A 52 -2.99 1.55 -10.62
N ALA A 53 -3.48 0.47 -10.03
CA ALA A 53 -4.13 -0.59 -10.80
C ALA A 53 -5.42 -0.06 -11.45
N ALA A 54 -5.81 -0.63 -12.59
CA ALA A 54 -7.13 -0.40 -13.18
C ALA A 54 -8.17 -1.25 -12.43
N PRO A 55 -9.27 -0.63 -11.92
CA PRO A 55 -10.33 -1.37 -11.25
C PRO A 55 -11.10 -2.26 -12.26
N PRO A 56 -11.71 -3.38 -11.82
CA PRO A 56 -12.38 -4.33 -12.72
C PRO A 56 -13.82 -3.93 -13.07
N ALA A 57 -14.33 -2.84 -12.47
CA ALA A 57 -15.70 -2.38 -12.59
C ALA A 57 -15.78 -0.87 -12.34
N PRO A 58 -16.86 -0.19 -12.76
CA PRO A 58 -17.11 1.20 -12.40
C PRO A 58 -16.99 1.42 -10.89
N VAL A 59 -16.20 2.43 -10.53
CA VAL A 59 -15.89 2.77 -9.14
C VAL A 59 -17.07 3.53 -8.53
N ALA A 60 -17.50 3.12 -7.34
CA ALA A 60 -18.56 3.81 -6.62
C ALA A 60 -18.16 5.24 -6.30
N ARG A 61 -19.15 6.15 -6.33
CA ARG A 61 -18.93 7.55 -5.97
C ARG A 61 -18.37 7.65 -4.55
N GLY A 62 -17.29 8.41 -4.38
CA GLY A 62 -16.60 8.60 -3.09
C GLY A 62 -15.64 7.48 -2.69
N ALA A 63 -15.60 6.33 -3.40
CA ALA A 63 -14.71 5.23 -3.06
C ALA A 63 -13.21 5.59 -3.17
N VAL A 64 -12.88 6.62 -3.94
CA VAL A 64 -11.52 7.17 -4.14
C VAL A 64 -11.37 8.53 -3.45
N GLY A 65 -12.36 8.99 -2.68
CA GLY A 65 -12.36 10.35 -2.12
C GLY A 65 -12.24 11.42 -3.22
N GLU A 66 -11.33 12.38 -3.03
CA GLU A 66 -11.03 13.45 -4.01
C GLU A 66 -10.05 13.01 -5.13
N GLY A 67 -9.61 11.74 -5.13
CA GLY A 67 -8.65 11.21 -6.11
C GLY A 67 -9.29 10.62 -7.36
N GLN A 68 -8.46 10.28 -8.34
CA GLN A 68 -8.84 9.60 -9.58
C GLN A 68 -8.06 8.30 -9.74
N LEU A 69 -8.71 7.27 -10.29
CA LEU A 69 -8.09 6.01 -10.69
C LEU A 69 -8.09 5.88 -12.22
N PRO A 70 -7.26 5.01 -12.81
CA PRO A 70 -7.38 4.64 -14.20
C PRO A 70 -8.78 4.14 -14.55
N GLU A 71 -9.15 4.28 -15.82
CA GLU A 71 -10.42 3.78 -16.33
C GLU A 71 -10.60 2.28 -16.01
N PRO A 72 -11.82 1.85 -15.64
CA PRO A 72 -12.08 0.44 -15.37
C PRO A 72 -11.77 -0.46 -16.56
N VAL A 73 -11.07 -1.58 -16.31
CA VAL A 73 -10.77 -2.59 -17.32
C VAL A 73 -11.45 -3.89 -16.93
N THR A 74 -12.46 -4.29 -17.70
CA THR A 74 -13.27 -5.50 -17.44
C THR A 74 -12.70 -6.75 -18.09
N SER A 75 -11.88 -6.62 -19.13
CA SER A 75 -11.21 -7.74 -19.79
C SER A 75 -10.12 -8.31 -18.90
N GLU A 76 -10.13 -9.63 -18.66
CA GLU A 76 -9.07 -10.29 -17.90
C GLU A 76 -7.74 -10.27 -18.66
N VAL A 77 -6.67 -9.87 -17.97
CA VAL A 77 -5.29 -9.98 -18.45
C VAL A 77 -4.53 -10.90 -17.49
N PHE A 78 -3.93 -11.96 -18.05
CA PHE A 78 -2.91 -12.75 -17.38
C PHE A 78 -1.95 -13.33 -18.40
N GLU A 79 -0.69 -12.95 -18.27
CA GLU A 79 0.39 -13.41 -19.11
C GLU A 79 1.58 -13.77 -18.22
N SER A 80 2.33 -14.79 -18.60
CA SER A 80 3.58 -15.13 -17.91
C SER A 80 4.64 -15.61 -18.89
N LYS A 81 5.89 -15.22 -18.64
CA LYS A 81 7.05 -15.64 -19.45
C LYS A 81 8.31 -15.74 -18.61
N VAL A 82 9.22 -16.59 -19.05
CA VAL A 82 10.58 -16.63 -18.50
C VAL A 82 11.32 -15.40 -18.99
N ILE A 83 11.83 -14.59 -18.05
CA ILE A 83 12.66 -13.41 -18.37
C ILE A 83 14.14 -13.72 -18.17
N ARG A 84 14.49 -14.56 -17.18
CA ARG A 84 15.84 -15.10 -16.99
C ARG A 84 15.78 -16.61 -17.03
N ASP A 85 16.21 -17.17 -18.16
CA ASP A 85 16.41 -18.62 -18.26
C ASP A 85 17.67 -19.05 -17.50
N VAL A 86 17.81 -20.36 -17.31
CA VAL A 86 18.97 -20.99 -16.68
C VAL A 86 20.26 -20.62 -17.40
N ASP A 87 21.37 -20.73 -16.68
CA ASP A 87 22.69 -20.50 -17.24
C ASP A 87 23.04 -21.63 -18.23
N PRO A 88 23.30 -21.35 -19.52
CA PRO A 88 23.54 -22.40 -20.51
C PRO A 88 24.83 -23.18 -20.22
N GLU A 89 25.82 -22.57 -19.58
CA GLU A 89 27.04 -23.22 -19.10
C GLU A 89 26.86 -23.96 -17.77
N GLY A 90 25.71 -23.82 -17.12
CA GLY A 90 25.39 -24.46 -15.84
C GLY A 90 26.33 -24.08 -14.69
N GLN A 91 26.92 -22.88 -14.73
CA GLN A 91 27.83 -22.35 -13.72
C GLN A 91 27.14 -21.36 -12.77
N ARG A 92 26.10 -20.68 -13.26
CA ARG A 92 25.38 -19.62 -12.55
C ARG A 92 23.94 -20.02 -12.22
N CYS A 93 23.38 -19.34 -11.22
CA CYS A 93 22.05 -19.60 -10.69
C CYS A 93 21.41 -18.26 -10.29
N PHE A 94 20.20 -17.99 -10.77
CA PHE A 94 19.55 -16.67 -10.66
C PHE A 94 18.42 -16.69 -9.65
N ARG A 95 18.44 -15.76 -8.68
CA ARG A 95 17.49 -15.74 -7.56
C ARG A 95 17.27 -14.34 -7.02
N ILE A 96 16.33 -14.24 -6.08
CA ILE A 96 16.07 -13.08 -5.23
C ILE A 96 15.64 -11.85 -6.06
N PRO A 97 14.40 -11.87 -6.59
CA PRO A 97 13.92 -10.79 -7.43
C PRO A 97 13.57 -9.54 -6.61
N ALA A 98 13.90 -8.39 -7.18
CA ALA A 98 13.41 -7.06 -6.84
C ALA A 98 12.73 -6.46 -8.07
N ILE A 99 11.61 -5.76 -7.88
CA ILE A 99 10.94 -5.03 -8.97
C ILE A 99 10.45 -3.68 -8.47
N ALA A 100 10.55 -2.67 -9.33
CA ALA A 100 9.85 -1.40 -9.17
C ALA A 100 9.50 -0.78 -10.52
N THR A 101 8.43 0.00 -10.57
CA THR A 101 8.09 0.88 -11.69
C THR A 101 8.67 2.27 -11.43
N ALA A 102 9.67 2.67 -12.23
CA ALA A 102 10.30 3.99 -12.19
C ALA A 102 9.31 5.11 -12.57
N ALA A 103 9.72 6.36 -12.37
CA ALA A 103 8.87 7.53 -12.60
C ALA A 103 8.43 7.71 -14.07
N ASP A 104 9.22 7.23 -15.03
CA ASP A 104 8.87 7.26 -16.45
C ASP A 104 8.04 6.05 -16.92
N GLY A 105 7.65 5.16 -16.00
CA GLY A 105 6.94 3.92 -16.33
C GLY A 105 7.82 2.72 -16.61
N THR A 106 9.15 2.88 -16.66
CA THR A 106 10.10 1.77 -16.84
C THR A 106 9.97 0.75 -15.71
N LEU A 107 9.87 -0.54 -16.04
CA LEU A 107 10.03 -1.61 -15.06
C LEU A 107 11.52 -1.92 -14.86
N LEU A 108 11.94 -1.92 -13.60
CA LEU A 108 13.28 -2.29 -13.17
C LEU A 108 13.21 -3.62 -12.44
N VAL A 109 13.86 -4.65 -12.96
CA VAL A 109 13.90 -5.99 -12.36
C VAL A 109 15.33 -6.34 -12.01
N ALA A 110 15.67 -6.29 -10.72
CA ALA A 110 16.99 -6.69 -10.24
C ALA A 110 16.96 -8.09 -9.61
N PHE A 111 18.08 -8.80 -9.68
CA PHE A 111 18.22 -10.13 -9.11
C PHE A 111 19.67 -10.52 -8.90
N ASP A 112 19.89 -11.50 -8.02
CA ASP A 112 21.19 -12.10 -7.81
C ASP A 112 21.55 -13.00 -8.99
N ASN A 113 22.69 -12.73 -9.62
CA ASN A 113 23.41 -13.71 -10.42
C ASN A 113 24.46 -14.38 -9.52
N ARG A 114 24.23 -15.62 -9.08
CA ARG A 114 25.07 -16.35 -8.13
C ARG A 114 25.92 -17.41 -8.81
N TYR A 115 27.08 -17.72 -8.24
CA TYR A 115 27.78 -18.96 -8.57
C TYR A 115 26.98 -20.16 -8.04
N GLY A 116 26.75 -21.15 -8.90
CA GLY A 116 25.95 -22.32 -8.58
C GLY A 116 26.13 -23.44 -9.60
N PRO A 117 27.30 -24.09 -9.66
CA PRO A 117 27.51 -25.24 -10.53
C PRO A 117 26.84 -26.50 -10.00
N GLY A 118 26.59 -27.46 -10.89
CA GLY A 118 26.21 -28.84 -10.55
C GLY A 118 24.73 -29.06 -10.24
N GLU A 119 24.34 -30.34 -10.14
CA GLU A 119 22.93 -30.78 -10.02
C GLU A 119 22.19 -30.17 -8.83
N GLN A 120 22.88 -29.95 -7.70
CA GLN A 120 22.24 -29.38 -6.51
C GLN A 120 21.72 -27.95 -6.76
N SER A 121 22.41 -27.19 -7.61
CA SER A 121 22.08 -25.79 -7.90
C SER A 121 20.80 -25.67 -8.75
N LYS A 122 20.36 -26.74 -9.42
CA LYS A 122 19.12 -26.73 -10.22
C LYS A 122 17.87 -26.41 -9.38
N THR A 123 17.85 -26.80 -8.11
CA THR A 123 16.71 -26.53 -7.22
C THR A 123 17.09 -25.74 -5.97
N TRP A 124 18.37 -25.45 -5.79
CA TRP A 124 18.87 -24.75 -4.62
C TRP A 124 20.09 -23.89 -4.98
N CYS A 125 19.84 -22.66 -5.43
CA CYS A 125 20.92 -21.67 -5.54
C CYS A 125 21.30 -21.22 -4.13
N ARG A 126 22.48 -21.66 -3.70
CA ARG A 126 23.07 -21.39 -2.39
C ARG A 126 23.30 -19.88 -2.18
N ASP A 127 23.15 -19.41 -0.94
CA ASP A 127 23.41 -18.01 -0.59
C ASP A 127 24.90 -17.68 -0.61
N ALA A 128 25.23 -16.43 -0.91
CA ALA A 128 26.60 -15.96 -0.90
C ALA A 128 27.10 -15.71 0.55
N PRO A 129 28.42 -15.80 0.80
CA PRO A 129 29.42 -16.36 -0.11
C PRO A 129 29.17 -17.86 -0.34
N TYR A 130 29.59 -18.40 -1.50
CA TYR A 130 29.29 -19.78 -1.88
C TYR A 130 29.82 -20.81 -0.86
N GLU A 131 31.07 -20.65 -0.44
CA GLU A 131 31.64 -21.33 0.73
C GLU A 131 31.62 -20.41 1.94
N ASN A 132 30.75 -20.70 2.91
CA ASN A 132 30.66 -19.92 4.14
C ASN A 132 31.93 -20.09 5.01
N MET A 133 32.36 -19.01 5.64
CA MET A 133 33.56 -18.91 6.49
C MET A 133 34.87 -19.27 5.77
N LYS A 134 34.90 -19.07 4.44
CA LYS A 134 36.07 -19.32 3.62
C LYS A 134 36.34 -18.18 2.66
N TRP A 135 37.59 -18.13 2.21
CA TRP A 135 38.02 -17.22 1.16
C TRP A 135 37.56 -17.74 -0.22
N ASN A 136 36.59 -17.07 -0.83
CA ASN A 136 35.99 -17.48 -2.10
C ASN A 136 36.74 -16.88 -3.30
N ASP A 137 36.79 -17.60 -4.42
CA ASP A 137 37.34 -17.07 -5.67
C ASP A 137 36.50 -15.91 -6.20
N GLN A 138 37.14 -15.01 -6.96
CA GLN A 138 36.46 -13.84 -7.52
C GLN A 138 35.31 -14.25 -8.47
N LYS A 139 35.52 -15.28 -9.29
CA LYS A 139 34.47 -15.84 -10.17
C LYS A 139 33.29 -16.48 -9.43
N TRP A 140 33.42 -16.74 -8.12
CA TRP A 140 32.37 -17.32 -7.29
C TRP A 140 31.49 -16.27 -6.60
N GLN A 141 31.84 -14.99 -6.74
CA GLN A 141 31.07 -13.91 -6.15
C GLN A 141 29.72 -13.72 -6.86
N THR A 142 28.76 -13.18 -6.12
CA THR A 142 27.45 -12.81 -6.63
C THR A 142 27.46 -11.39 -7.18
N ASP A 143 26.79 -11.23 -8.31
CA ASP A 143 26.50 -9.94 -8.94
C ASP A 143 25.02 -9.60 -8.76
N ILE A 144 24.68 -8.30 -8.81
CA ILE A 144 23.29 -7.83 -8.93
C ILE A 144 23.07 -7.39 -10.37
N GLU A 145 22.39 -8.25 -11.12
CA GLU A 145 21.93 -7.97 -12.48
C GLU A 145 20.64 -7.17 -12.45
N ILE A 146 20.38 -6.42 -13.52
CA ILE A 146 19.12 -5.69 -13.71
C ILE A 146 18.64 -5.83 -15.15
N TYR A 147 17.35 -6.09 -15.30
CA TYR A 147 16.62 -5.98 -16.55
C TYR A 147 15.72 -4.75 -16.52
N ARG A 148 15.57 -4.11 -17.68
CA ARG A 148 14.70 -2.94 -17.89
C ARG A 148 13.64 -3.28 -18.93
N SER A 149 12.42 -2.80 -18.73
CA SER A 149 11.36 -2.83 -19.74
C SER A 149 10.73 -1.44 -19.84
N ASP A 150 10.86 -0.84 -21.02
CA ASP A 150 10.30 0.48 -21.34
C ASP A 150 8.89 0.34 -22.00
N ASP A 151 8.35 -0.89 -22.07
CA ASP A 151 7.10 -1.26 -22.75
C ASP A 151 6.17 -2.11 -21.86
N SER A 152 6.07 -1.76 -20.58
CA SER A 152 5.13 -2.37 -19.62
C SER A 152 5.24 -3.91 -19.52
N GLY A 153 6.47 -4.40 -19.61
CA GLY A 153 6.82 -5.81 -19.43
C GLY A 153 6.71 -6.65 -20.69
N GLU A 154 6.48 -6.07 -21.88
CA GLU A 154 6.43 -6.80 -23.16
C GLU A 154 7.81 -7.30 -23.59
N ASN A 155 8.87 -6.51 -23.40
CA ASN A 155 10.25 -6.90 -23.65
C ASN A 155 11.16 -6.48 -22.49
N PHE A 156 12.17 -7.31 -22.21
CA PHE A 156 13.17 -7.03 -21.17
C PHE A 156 14.55 -6.96 -21.80
N GLU A 157 15.23 -5.84 -21.61
CA GLU A 157 16.61 -5.63 -22.02
C GLU A 157 17.54 -5.77 -20.81
N THR A 158 18.76 -6.27 -21.05
CA THR A 158 19.78 -6.31 -20.01
C THR A 158 20.34 -4.91 -19.78
N GLY A 159 20.27 -4.43 -18.53
CA GLY A 159 20.90 -3.18 -18.11
C GLY A 159 22.34 -3.35 -17.61
N ASN A 160 22.96 -2.25 -17.23
CA ASN A 160 24.24 -2.29 -16.51
C ASN A 160 24.03 -2.87 -15.12
N PHE A 161 24.92 -3.77 -14.68
CA PHE A 161 24.91 -4.31 -13.33
C PHE A 161 24.80 -3.20 -12.28
N ILE A 162 23.94 -3.40 -11.27
CA ILE A 162 23.88 -2.50 -10.11
C ILE A 162 25.19 -2.61 -9.33
N ALA A 163 25.68 -3.85 -9.15
CA ALA A 163 26.97 -4.13 -8.53
C ALA A 163 27.53 -5.47 -9.06
N LYS A 164 28.83 -5.51 -9.37
CA LYS A 164 29.47 -6.67 -10.02
C LYS A 164 30.59 -7.25 -9.16
N GLY A 165 30.23 -8.17 -8.26
CA GLY A 165 31.16 -8.88 -7.38
C GLY A 165 32.20 -9.72 -8.13
N THR A 166 31.84 -10.28 -9.30
CA THR A 166 32.75 -11.03 -10.18
C THR A 166 33.85 -10.16 -10.79
N ALA A 167 33.68 -8.84 -10.77
CA ALA A 167 34.68 -7.86 -11.21
C ALA A 167 35.33 -7.10 -10.03
N ASP A 168 34.86 -7.27 -8.80
CA ASP A 168 35.43 -6.58 -7.65
C ASP A 168 36.74 -7.27 -7.20
N PRO A 169 37.91 -6.60 -7.30
CA PRO A 169 39.20 -7.21 -6.95
C PRO A 169 39.32 -7.56 -5.45
N ARG A 170 38.46 -6.97 -4.60
CA ARG A 170 38.35 -7.26 -3.17
C ARG A 170 37.57 -8.55 -2.89
N ARG A 171 37.01 -9.19 -3.93
CA ARG A 171 36.25 -10.45 -3.87
C ARG A 171 35.05 -10.33 -2.93
N LEU A 172 34.17 -9.39 -3.25
CA LEU A 172 32.93 -9.12 -2.52
C LEU A 172 31.76 -9.71 -3.28
N SER A 173 30.77 -10.22 -2.56
CA SER A 173 29.48 -10.60 -3.14
C SER A 173 28.46 -9.50 -2.86
N TYR A 174 27.63 -9.19 -3.84
CA TYR A 174 26.49 -8.29 -3.67
C TYR A 174 25.21 -9.10 -3.82
N THR A 175 24.33 -9.07 -2.81
CA THR A 175 23.16 -9.97 -2.78
C THR A 175 21.92 -9.32 -2.22
N ASP A 176 20.79 -9.93 -2.53
CA ASP A 176 19.47 -9.66 -1.95
C ASP A 176 19.00 -8.23 -2.22
N PRO A 177 18.81 -7.84 -3.50
CA PRO A 177 18.41 -6.50 -3.86
C PRO A 177 17.00 -6.15 -3.35
N ALA A 178 16.81 -4.89 -2.98
CA ALA A 178 15.51 -4.24 -2.85
C ALA A 178 15.56 -2.87 -3.53
N ILE A 179 14.48 -2.50 -4.23
CA ILE A 179 14.40 -1.21 -4.96
C ILE A 179 13.38 -0.30 -4.28
N VAL A 180 13.71 0.99 -4.17
CA VAL A 180 12.80 2.06 -3.74
C VAL A 180 12.83 3.15 -4.80
N VAL A 181 11.66 3.63 -5.22
CA VAL A 181 11.54 4.78 -6.12
C VAL A 181 11.04 5.95 -5.30
N ASP A 182 11.82 7.03 -5.24
CA ASP A 182 11.36 8.31 -4.74
C ASP A 182 10.58 9.00 -5.86
N ARG A 183 9.26 9.04 -5.74
CA ARG A 183 8.37 9.60 -6.75
C ARG A 183 8.23 11.12 -6.67
N GLU A 184 8.92 11.77 -5.72
CA GLU A 184 8.98 13.23 -5.63
C GLU A 184 10.22 13.79 -6.34
N THR A 185 11.29 12.98 -6.44
CA THR A 185 12.56 13.37 -7.09
C THR A 185 12.92 12.52 -8.30
N ASP A 186 12.11 11.52 -8.62
CA ASP A 186 12.31 10.50 -9.66
C ASP A 186 13.56 9.62 -9.47
N LYS A 187 14.23 9.72 -8.31
CA LYS A 187 15.40 8.90 -7.98
C LYS A 187 15.01 7.46 -7.72
N VAL A 188 15.90 6.55 -8.11
CA VAL A 188 15.80 5.13 -7.79
C VAL A 188 16.93 4.74 -6.85
N PHE A 189 16.61 4.11 -5.73
CA PHE A 189 17.57 3.54 -4.79
C PHE A 189 17.54 2.02 -4.87
N ALA A 190 18.71 1.40 -4.91
CA ALA A 190 18.88 -0.02 -4.74
C ALA A 190 19.64 -0.31 -3.44
N PHE A 191 19.06 -1.18 -2.62
CA PHE A 191 19.65 -1.67 -1.39
C PHE A 191 20.06 -3.12 -1.53
N PHE A 192 21.17 -3.50 -0.91
CA PHE A 192 21.65 -4.88 -0.93
C PHE A 192 22.70 -5.13 0.16
N VAL A 193 23.02 -6.40 0.35
CA VAL A 193 24.13 -6.83 1.19
C VAL A 193 25.43 -6.73 0.40
N ARG A 194 26.45 -6.13 0.99
CA ARG A 194 27.85 -6.34 0.59
C ARG A 194 28.45 -7.40 1.51
N GLY A 195 28.51 -8.63 0.98
CA GLY A 195 28.95 -9.83 1.68
C GLY A 195 30.45 -10.09 1.50
N TYR A 196 31.06 -10.59 2.57
CA TYR A 196 32.48 -10.98 2.62
C TYR A 196 32.60 -12.51 2.70
N ASP A 197 33.15 -13.04 3.81
CA ASP A 197 33.42 -14.46 3.95
C ASP A 197 32.37 -15.18 4.84
N TYR A 198 31.49 -14.45 5.53
CA TYR A 198 30.52 -15.01 6.49
C TYR A 198 29.07 -14.68 6.09
N ARG A 199 28.18 -15.67 6.28
CA ARG A 199 26.72 -15.53 6.10
C ARG A 199 26.05 -14.98 7.35
N PHE A 200 24.80 -14.55 7.17
CA PHE A 200 23.95 -13.92 8.18
C PHE A 200 24.02 -14.48 9.62
N PHE A 201 23.87 -15.80 9.78
CA PHE A 201 23.87 -16.41 11.12
C PHE A 201 25.26 -16.60 11.73
N ASP A 202 26.32 -16.55 10.92
CA ASP A 202 27.70 -16.78 11.33
C ASP A 202 28.52 -15.49 11.43
N ALA A 203 28.06 -14.42 10.78
CA ALA A 203 28.67 -13.10 10.82
C ALA A 203 28.88 -12.64 12.28
N ARG A 204 29.98 -11.96 12.51
CA ARG A 204 30.39 -11.45 13.82
C ARG A 204 29.95 -10.00 13.98
N GLN A 205 29.94 -9.56 15.24
CA GLN A 205 29.70 -8.16 15.57
C GLN A 205 30.77 -7.24 14.96
N GLY A 206 30.32 -6.04 14.60
CA GLY A 206 31.14 -4.94 14.08
C GLY A 206 30.73 -4.53 12.67
N ILE A 207 31.46 -3.54 12.15
CA ILE A 207 31.31 -2.98 10.80
C ILE A 207 32.68 -2.70 10.20
N ASN A 208 32.76 -2.58 8.87
CA ASN A 208 33.88 -1.92 8.21
C ASN A 208 33.62 -0.40 8.10
N SER A 209 34.61 0.35 7.62
CA SER A 209 34.44 1.77 7.28
C SER A 209 33.23 2.01 6.35
N GLU A 210 32.55 3.13 6.58
CA GLU A 210 31.42 3.58 5.76
C GLU A 210 31.87 4.12 4.39
N ALA A 211 33.16 4.46 4.24
CA ALA A 211 33.73 4.78 2.94
C ALA A 211 33.75 3.53 2.04
N SER A 212 33.07 3.61 0.90
CA SER A 212 32.79 2.45 0.05
C SER A 212 34.03 1.84 -0.62
N ASP A 213 35.09 2.63 -0.79
CA ASP A 213 36.39 2.27 -1.38
C ASP A 213 37.49 2.00 -0.33
N ALA A 214 37.18 2.12 0.97
CA ALA A 214 38.13 1.86 2.03
C ALA A 214 38.68 0.42 2.02
N LEU A 215 39.84 0.25 2.64
CA LEU A 215 40.44 -1.06 2.87
C LEU A 215 39.50 -1.90 3.74
N ILE A 216 39.31 -3.16 3.34
CA ILE A 216 38.49 -4.12 4.07
C ILE A 216 39.33 -4.72 5.21
N GLU A 217 39.03 -4.34 6.44
CA GLU A 217 39.73 -4.82 7.64
C GLU A 217 39.08 -6.09 8.22
N ARG A 218 37.75 -6.21 8.08
CA ARG A 218 36.95 -7.29 8.66
C ARG A 218 36.18 -8.01 7.55
N ARG A 219 36.45 -9.29 7.36
CA ARG A 219 35.70 -10.14 6.40
C ARG A 219 34.73 -11.11 7.06
N ASP A 220 34.67 -11.05 8.39
CA ASP A 220 33.74 -11.83 9.21
C ASP A 220 32.46 -11.07 9.57
N VAL A 221 32.23 -9.91 8.97
CA VAL A 221 31.00 -9.09 9.11
C VAL A 221 30.18 -9.11 7.82
N GLN A 222 29.04 -8.42 7.79
CA GLN A 222 28.26 -8.14 6.58
C GLN A 222 27.87 -6.66 6.53
N ASP A 223 27.84 -6.08 5.34
CA ASP A 223 27.46 -4.68 5.18
C ASP A 223 26.09 -4.47 4.55
N THR A 224 25.43 -3.40 4.97
CA THR A 224 24.22 -2.87 4.31
C THR A 224 24.64 -1.74 3.38
N VAL A 225 24.26 -1.81 2.11
CA VAL A 225 24.62 -0.83 1.09
C VAL A 225 23.37 -0.22 0.46
N VAL A 226 23.47 1.06 0.12
CA VAL A 226 22.55 1.77 -0.77
C VAL A 226 23.34 2.40 -1.93
N ILE A 227 22.80 2.32 -3.14
CA ILE A 227 23.30 2.98 -4.34
C ILE A 227 22.11 3.61 -5.06
N GLU A 228 22.33 4.67 -5.83
CA GLU A 228 21.24 5.43 -6.45
C GLU A 228 21.42 5.58 -7.96
N SER A 229 20.30 5.81 -8.64
CA SER A 229 20.20 6.06 -10.07
C SER A 229 19.38 7.33 -10.28
N ASN A 230 19.92 8.25 -11.07
CA ASN A 230 19.24 9.49 -11.49
C ASN A 230 18.66 9.40 -12.92
N ASP A 231 18.68 8.23 -13.55
CA ASP A 231 18.32 8.04 -14.98
C ASP A 231 17.43 6.81 -15.25
N ASN A 232 16.55 6.48 -14.29
CA ASN A 232 15.62 5.34 -14.35
C ASN A 232 16.32 3.98 -14.55
N GLY A 233 17.36 3.75 -13.75
CA GLY A 233 18.08 2.48 -13.61
C GLY A 233 19.08 2.19 -14.73
N ARG A 234 19.49 3.19 -15.52
CA ARG A 234 20.48 3.00 -16.61
C ARG A 234 21.91 3.05 -16.07
N THR A 235 22.19 3.94 -15.13
CA THR A 235 23.47 4.06 -14.44
C THR A 235 23.28 4.15 -12.92
N TRP A 236 24.30 3.72 -12.18
CA TRP A 236 24.25 3.64 -10.71
C TRP A 236 25.48 4.31 -10.12
N GLU A 237 25.28 5.21 -9.18
CA GLU A 237 26.32 6.04 -8.57
C GLU A 237 26.10 6.24 -7.06
N ASN A 238 27.04 6.92 -6.40
CA ASN A 238 26.98 7.25 -4.98
C ASN A 238 26.73 6.04 -4.04
N LEU A 239 27.48 4.95 -4.26
CA LEU A 239 27.43 3.78 -3.37
C LEU A 239 27.86 4.18 -1.95
N ARG A 240 26.97 3.96 -0.99
CA ARG A 240 27.15 4.25 0.43
C ARG A 240 26.97 2.99 1.27
N VAL A 241 27.86 2.81 2.24
CA VAL A 241 27.78 1.73 3.23
C VAL A 241 27.13 2.32 4.47
N ILE A 242 25.96 1.81 4.83
CA ILE A 242 25.14 2.33 5.93
C ILE A 242 25.06 1.32 7.09
N SER A 243 26.06 0.46 7.23
CA SER A 243 26.13 -0.58 8.27
C SER A 243 26.06 -0.01 9.69
N GLY A 244 26.55 1.21 9.91
CA GLY A 244 26.55 1.89 11.20
C GLY A 244 25.17 1.99 11.83
N LEU A 245 24.11 2.10 11.00
CA LEU A 245 22.72 2.11 11.46
C LEU A 245 22.32 0.87 12.25
N THR A 246 22.99 -0.26 12.02
CA THR A 246 22.64 -1.55 12.64
C THR A 246 23.81 -2.20 13.36
N GLU A 247 24.87 -1.44 13.66
CA GLU A 247 25.95 -1.93 14.53
C GLU A 247 25.42 -2.19 15.95
N LYS A 248 24.62 -1.24 16.44
CA LYS A 248 23.86 -1.34 17.68
C LYS A 248 22.43 -0.88 17.44
N ILE A 249 21.46 -1.62 17.96
CA ILE A 249 20.04 -1.35 17.75
C ILE A 249 19.27 -1.36 19.08
N ARG A 250 18.19 -0.60 19.14
CA ARG A 250 17.17 -0.73 20.20
C ARG A 250 16.17 -1.81 19.79
N VAL A 251 15.71 -2.61 20.74
CA VAL A 251 14.75 -3.69 20.48
C VAL A 251 13.65 -3.67 21.53
N LYS A 252 12.39 -3.65 21.11
CA LYS A 252 11.21 -3.53 21.99
C LYS A 252 11.20 -4.59 23.11
N SER A 253 11.62 -5.82 22.80
CA SER A 253 11.68 -6.94 23.75
C SER A 253 12.85 -6.87 24.75
N ARG A 254 13.73 -5.87 24.61
CA ARG A 254 14.91 -5.60 25.46
C ARG A 254 14.99 -4.10 25.78
N PRO A 255 14.02 -3.56 26.53
CA PRO A 255 13.96 -2.12 26.81
C PRO A 255 15.17 -1.66 27.64
N GLY A 256 15.75 -0.52 27.25
CA GLY A 256 16.90 0.08 27.94
C GLY A 256 18.27 -0.52 27.57
N GLU A 257 18.33 -1.48 26.64
CA GLU A 257 19.57 -2.09 26.16
C GLU A 257 19.91 -1.64 24.73
N GLU A 258 21.18 -1.29 24.49
CA GLU A 258 21.74 -1.25 23.13
C GLU A 258 22.21 -2.65 22.73
N VAL A 259 21.56 -3.24 21.74
CA VAL A 259 21.83 -4.60 21.30
C VAL A 259 22.78 -4.60 20.11
N ALA A 260 23.88 -5.34 20.22
CA ALA A 260 24.81 -5.53 19.11
C ALA A 260 24.18 -6.29 17.92
N GLY A 261 24.33 -5.73 16.71
CA GLY A 261 24.03 -6.40 15.45
C GLY A 261 25.21 -7.23 14.94
N TYR A 262 24.91 -8.41 14.40
CA TYR A 262 25.86 -9.37 13.85
C TYR A 262 25.71 -9.42 12.33
N GLY A 263 24.98 -10.41 11.79
CA GLY A 263 24.56 -10.42 10.39
C GLY A 263 23.39 -9.46 10.15
N ARG A 264 23.31 -8.94 8.92
CA ARG A 264 22.29 -7.97 8.51
C ARG A 264 21.99 -8.13 7.02
N PHE A 265 20.73 -8.00 6.65
CA PHE A 265 20.32 -7.91 5.26
C PHE A 265 19.03 -7.12 5.11
N VAL A 266 19.01 -6.22 4.13
CA VAL A 266 17.77 -5.62 3.64
C VAL A 266 16.92 -6.72 3.03
N THR A 267 15.63 -6.73 3.33
CA THR A 267 14.79 -7.82 2.87
C THR A 267 14.42 -7.59 1.41
N SER A 268 14.78 -8.56 0.57
CA SER A 268 14.71 -8.43 -0.87
C SER A 268 13.30 -8.19 -1.42
N GLY A 269 13.21 -7.48 -2.54
CA GLY A 269 11.97 -7.12 -3.19
C GLY A 269 11.87 -5.61 -3.43
N ALA A 270 11.00 -4.94 -2.67
CA ALA A 270 10.75 -3.51 -2.81
C ALA A 270 10.65 -2.86 -1.42
N GLY A 271 11.13 -1.62 -1.32
CA GLY A 271 10.71 -0.73 -0.23
C GLY A 271 9.50 0.11 -0.67
N MET A 272 9.23 1.19 0.06
CA MET A 272 8.06 2.04 -0.18
C MET A 272 8.35 3.51 0.11
N GLN A 273 7.48 4.39 -0.37
CA GLN A 273 7.46 5.81 -0.03
C GLN A 273 6.10 6.14 0.59
N LEU A 274 6.10 6.82 1.74
CA LEU A 274 4.85 7.22 2.40
C LEU A 274 4.09 8.27 1.59
N ARG A 275 2.76 8.13 1.57
CA ARG A 275 1.85 9.09 0.93
C ARG A 275 1.07 9.92 1.93
N TYR A 276 1.01 9.48 3.18
CA TYR A 276 0.17 10.06 4.22
C TYR A 276 0.99 10.57 5.41
N GLY A 277 0.35 11.30 6.31
CA GLY A 277 0.94 11.73 7.57
C GLY A 277 2.03 12.81 7.47
N LEU A 278 2.68 13.08 8.61
CA LEU A 278 3.62 14.19 8.79
C LEU A 278 4.93 14.04 8.00
N ASN A 279 5.36 12.81 7.72
CA ASN A 279 6.56 12.52 6.94
C ASN A 279 6.17 11.91 5.59
N LYS A 280 5.07 12.38 4.97
CA LYS A 280 4.78 12.12 3.56
C LYS A 280 6.05 12.37 2.73
N GLY A 281 6.38 11.43 1.84
CA GLY A 281 7.62 11.45 1.07
C GLY A 281 8.75 10.62 1.69
N ARG A 282 8.66 10.23 2.97
CA ARG A 282 9.64 9.35 3.65
C ARG A 282 9.82 8.05 2.86
N LEU A 283 11.07 7.71 2.58
CA LEU A 283 11.45 6.43 1.97
C LEU A 283 11.67 5.40 3.08
N LEU A 284 11.18 4.18 2.93
CA LEU A 284 11.38 3.09 3.88
C LEU A 284 11.82 1.81 3.19
N VAL A 285 12.74 1.09 3.83
CA VAL A 285 13.13 -0.26 3.44
C VAL A 285 13.19 -1.20 4.66
N PRO A 286 12.56 -2.38 4.60
CA PRO A 286 12.65 -3.38 5.66
C PRO A 286 14.05 -4.00 5.78
N ILE A 287 14.48 -4.27 7.01
CA ILE A 287 15.75 -4.95 7.29
C ILE A 287 15.58 -6.01 8.38
N ALA A 288 16.36 -7.09 8.29
CA ALA A 288 16.52 -8.09 9.33
C ALA A 288 17.96 -8.09 9.86
N VAL A 289 18.10 -8.10 11.19
CA VAL A 289 19.39 -8.08 11.87
C VAL A 289 19.46 -9.25 12.83
N ASN A 290 20.50 -10.08 12.69
CA ASN A 290 20.81 -11.11 13.67
C ASN A 290 21.43 -10.45 14.90
N THR A 291 20.87 -10.76 16.06
CA THR A 291 21.40 -10.37 17.37
C THR A 291 21.65 -11.62 18.21
N LYS A 292 22.27 -11.48 19.38
CA LYS A 292 22.43 -12.60 20.30
C LYS A 292 21.74 -12.34 21.64
N ARG A 293 21.11 -13.37 22.19
CA ARG A 293 20.60 -13.39 23.57
C ARG A 293 20.96 -14.72 24.20
N TYR A 294 21.68 -14.70 25.32
CA TYR A 294 22.23 -15.90 25.98
C TYR A 294 23.04 -16.81 25.02
N GLY A 295 23.78 -16.19 24.09
CA GLY A 295 24.57 -16.89 23.08
C GLY A 295 23.79 -17.45 21.89
N GLN A 296 22.45 -17.37 21.90
CA GLN A 296 21.59 -17.84 20.81
C GLN A 296 21.28 -16.72 19.81
N ASN A 297 21.19 -17.08 18.53
CA ASN A 297 20.77 -16.16 17.47
C ASN A 297 19.31 -15.73 17.68
N LYS A 298 19.07 -14.43 17.53
CA LYS A 298 17.77 -13.77 17.67
C LYS A 298 17.65 -12.74 16.58
N VAL A 299 16.87 -13.06 15.55
CA VAL A 299 16.66 -12.16 14.41
C VAL A 299 15.58 -11.14 14.75
N VAL A 300 15.93 -9.87 14.59
CA VAL A 300 15.09 -8.71 14.85
C VAL A 300 14.75 -8.05 13.52
N ASN A 301 13.51 -7.60 13.35
CA ASN A 301 13.09 -6.81 12.19
C ASN A 301 13.02 -5.33 12.51
N LEU A 302 13.47 -4.49 11.57
CA LEU A 302 13.46 -3.04 11.67
C LEU A 302 13.02 -2.43 10.33
N ALA A 303 12.83 -1.11 10.32
CA ALA A 303 12.74 -0.30 9.11
C ALA A 303 13.90 0.71 9.11
N ILE A 304 14.60 0.79 7.98
CA ILE A 304 15.50 1.89 7.66
C ILE A 304 14.68 2.93 6.90
N TYR A 305 14.84 4.21 7.20
CA TYR A 305 14.08 5.28 6.57
C TYR A 305 14.91 6.54 6.30
N SER A 306 14.45 7.35 5.35
CA SER A 306 15.01 8.66 4.99
C SER A 306 13.89 9.68 4.78
N ASP A 307 14.07 10.87 5.36
CA ASP A 307 13.15 12.02 5.26
C ASP A 307 13.68 13.12 4.34
N ASP A 308 14.84 12.91 3.72
CA ASP A 308 15.57 13.90 2.93
C ASP A 308 15.94 13.36 1.54
N HIS A 309 15.01 12.62 0.94
CA HIS A 309 15.12 12.06 -0.41
C HIS A 309 16.38 11.19 -0.58
N GLY A 310 16.68 10.39 0.44
CA GLY A 310 17.76 9.42 0.45
C GLY A 310 19.14 10.01 0.72
N LEU A 311 19.29 11.27 1.14
CA LEU A 311 20.59 11.87 1.47
C LEU A 311 21.15 11.27 2.76
N THR A 312 20.33 11.17 3.80
CA THR A 312 20.66 10.52 5.07
C THR A 312 19.65 9.43 5.41
N TRP A 313 20.10 8.45 6.20
CA TRP A 313 19.30 7.29 6.57
C TRP A 313 19.32 7.12 8.09
N GLN A 314 18.20 6.65 8.62
CA GLN A 314 17.97 6.38 10.04
C GLN A 314 17.36 4.97 10.19
N VAL A 315 17.33 4.45 11.42
CA VAL A 315 16.67 3.18 11.73
C VAL A 315 15.72 3.34 12.92
N GLY A 316 14.55 2.72 12.81
CA GLY A 316 13.57 2.65 13.89
C GLY A 316 13.96 1.65 15.00
N GLU A 317 13.10 1.52 16.00
CA GLU A 317 13.18 0.45 17.00
C GLU A 317 12.94 -0.92 16.34
N GLY A 318 13.70 -1.92 16.76
CA GLY A 318 13.51 -3.30 16.32
C GLY A 318 12.39 -4.03 17.05
N ILE A 319 11.69 -4.92 16.34
CA ILE A 319 10.61 -5.76 16.84
C ILE A 319 10.92 -7.25 16.62
N ALA A 320 10.24 -8.12 17.39
CA ALA A 320 10.50 -9.55 17.49
C ALA A 320 11.92 -9.85 18.04
N GLY A 321 12.49 -11.01 17.69
CA GLY A 321 13.79 -11.44 18.18
C GLY A 321 13.78 -11.93 19.63
N ASP A 322 12.67 -12.53 20.06
CA ASP A 322 12.53 -13.20 21.36
C ASP A 322 12.19 -14.70 21.18
N ASP A 323 11.65 -15.35 22.21
CA ASP A 323 11.26 -16.78 22.14
C ASP A 323 9.85 -16.97 21.58
N ALA A 324 9.00 -15.94 21.69
CA ALA A 324 7.63 -15.96 21.21
C ALA A 324 7.58 -15.67 19.70
N PHE A 325 8.33 -14.67 19.24
CA PHE A 325 8.37 -14.20 17.85
C PHE A 325 9.81 -14.03 17.36
N GLY A 326 10.17 -14.77 16.31
CA GLY A 326 11.38 -14.56 15.52
C GLY A 326 11.12 -13.61 14.35
N GLY A 327 12.12 -12.82 13.98
CA GLY A 327 12.12 -12.08 12.71
C GLY A 327 12.87 -12.82 11.61
N ASP A 328 12.73 -12.35 10.37
CA ASP A 328 13.52 -12.69 9.18
C ASP A 328 13.00 -11.82 8.01
N GLU A 329 12.98 -12.26 6.76
CA GLU A 329 12.38 -11.51 5.63
C GLU A 329 10.96 -10.98 5.92
N ASN A 330 10.86 -9.65 6.05
CA ASN A 330 9.64 -8.88 6.30
C ASN A 330 9.33 -7.91 5.16
N LYS A 331 8.07 -7.46 5.06
CA LYS A 331 7.60 -6.44 4.12
C LYS A 331 6.85 -5.35 4.85
N LEU A 332 6.90 -4.13 4.29
CA LEU A 332 6.20 -2.96 4.79
C LEU A 332 5.14 -2.53 3.78
N VAL A 333 3.98 -2.09 4.28
CA VAL A 333 2.96 -1.42 3.47
C VAL A 333 2.28 -0.33 4.30
N GLU A 334 2.06 0.83 3.69
CA GLU A 334 1.28 1.93 4.29
C GLU A 334 -0.22 1.64 4.09
N LEU A 335 -0.98 1.60 5.19
CA LEU A 335 -2.41 1.33 5.23
C LEU A 335 -3.24 2.58 4.96
N SER A 336 -4.55 2.38 4.76
CA SER A 336 -5.46 3.49 4.45
C SER A 336 -5.54 4.57 5.53
N ASP A 337 -5.17 4.27 6.77
CA ASP A 337 -5.18 5.20 7.91
C ASP A 337 -3.79 5.77 8.26
N GLY A 338 -2.81 5.64 7.35
CA GLY A 338 -1.45 6.15 7.55
C GLY A 338 -0.56 5.28 8.43
N ARG A 339 -1.09 4.23 9.08
CA ARG A 339 -0.23 3.27 9.79
C ARG A 339 0.59 2.45 8.80
N ILE A 340 1.77 2.00 9.24
CA ILE A 340 2.59 1.04 8.50
C ILE A 340 2.36 -0.35 9.06
N MET A 341 1.96 -1.30 8.22
CA MET A 341 1.98 -2.71 8.56
C MET A 341 3.35 -3.32 8.20
N MET A 342 4.00 -3.94 9.17
CA MET A 342 5.08 -4.90 8.94
C MET A 342 4.51 -6.31 8.92
N ASN A 343 4.81 -7.09 7.87
CA ASN A 343 4.47 -8.51 7.75
C ASN A 343 5.75 -9.33 7.64
N SER A 344 6.02 -10.23 8.61
CA SER A 344 7.28 -10.97 8.67
C SER A 344 7.10 -12.48 8.74
N LYS A 345 8.06 -13.22 8.17
CA LYS A 345 8.13 -14.68 8.35
C LYS A 345 8.78 -15.00 9.70
N ASP A 346 8.41 -16.14 10.27
CA ASP A 346 9.00 -16.63 11.52
C ASP A 346 9.24 -18.13 11.37
N ASN A 347 10.31 -18.45 10.64
CA ASN A 347 10.78 -19.78 10.23
C ASN A 347 10.20 -20.94 11.08
N ASP A 348 9.20 -21.64 10.50
CA ASP A 348 8.43 -22.79 11.03
C ASP A 348 7.16 -22.47 11.86
N LYS A 349 6.85 -21.19 12.08
CA LYS A 349 5.58 -20.70 12.64
C LYS A 349 4.82 -19.84 11.63
N ASP A 350 3.53 -19.62 11.89
CA ASP A 350 2.75 -18.69 11.06
C ASP A 350 3.38 -17.29 11.07
N ARG A 351 3.26 -16.58 9.94
CA ARG A 351 3.73 -15.19 9.81
C ARG A 351 3.12 -14.32 10.91
N TRP A 352 3.73 -13.18 11.18
CA TRP A 352 3.16 -12.20 12.11
C TRP A 352 3.10 -10.81 11.48
N THR A 353 2.19 -10.01 12.00
CA THR A 353 2.04 -8.59 11.68
C THR A 353 2.26 -7.72 12.89
N SER A 354 2.85 -6.55 12.69
CA SER A 354 2.94 -5.47 13.67
C SER A 354 2.71 -4.14 12.96
N TYR A 355 2.24 -3.13 13.70
CA TYR A 355 1.85 -1.84 13.14
C TYR A 355 2.67 -0.70 13.75
N SER A 356 3.05 0.27 12.94
CA SER A 356 3.63 1.54 13.39
C SER A 356 2.63 2.67 13.12
N SER A 357 2.37 3.49 14.14
CA SER A 357 1.55 4.71 14.04
C SER A 357 2.40 5.99 13.98
N ASP A 358 3.72 5.84 14.01
CA ASP A 358 4.73 6.90 13.98
C ASP A 358 5.70 6.69 12.80
N GLN A 359 5.14 6.19 11.68
CA GLN A 359 5.78 6.16 10.37
C GLN A 359 7.14 5.42 10.35
N GLY A 360 7.22 4.31 11.09
CA GLY A 360 8.32 3.33 11.05
C GLY A 360 9.26 3.37 12.25
N GLU A 361 9.03 4.26 13.22
CA GLU A 361 9.92 4.46 14.37
C GLU A 361 9.68 3.44 15.49
N HIS A 362 8.42 3.15 15.83
CA HIS A 362 8.06 2.14 16.84
C HIS A 362 6.96 1.21 16.33
N TRP A 363 6.89 0.03 16.95
CA TRP A 363 6.00 -1.05 16.51
C TRP A 363 5.07 -1.52 17.62
N SER A 364 3.84 -1.90 17.27
CA SER A 364 2.92 -2.59 18.17
C SER A 364 3.47 -3.97 18.56
N ALA A 365 2.83 -4.63 19.53
CA ALA A 365 3.11 -6.04 19.77
C ALA A 365 2.81 -6.86 18.49
N PRO A 366 3.66 -7.85 18.13
CA PRO A 366 3.41 -8.71 16.98
C PRO A 366 2.23 -9.64 17.25
N VAL A 367 1.42 -9.89 16.22
CA VAL A 367 0.27 -10.79 16.24
C VAL A 367 0.41 -11.80 15.12
N ARG A 368 0.19 -13.09 15.41
CA ARG A 368 0.20 -14.14 14.37
C ARG A 368 -0.91 -13.88 13.37
N THR A 369 -0.55 -13.94 12.10
CA THR A 369 -1.49 -13.77 11.00
C THR A 369 -1.50 -14.99 10.10
N VAL A 370 -2.67 -15.30 9.58
CA VAL A 370 -2.88 -16.35 8.59
C VAL A 370 -3.37 -15.67 7.33
N ILE A 371 -2.55 -15.75 6.28
CA ILE A 371 -2.91 -15.30 4.93
C ILE A 371 -2.99 -16.55 4.07
N ALA A 372 -4.19 -16.84 3.60
CA ALA A 372 -4.50 -18.00 2.78
C ALA A 372 -5.56 -17.58 1.75
N PRO A 373 -5.54 -18.16 0.54
CA PRO A 373 -6.58 -17.89 -0.43
C PRO A 373 -7.91 -18.48 0.07
N PRO A 374 -9.05 -17.82 -0.21
CA PRO A 374 -10.36 -18.25 0.29
C PRO A 374 -10.75 -19.65 -0.19
N GLN A 375 -10.20 -20.10 -1.33
CA GLN A 375 -10.42 -21.44 -1.88
C GLN A 375 -9.62 -22.53 -1.13
N HIS A 376 -8.57 -22.16 -0.39
CA HIS A 376 -7.73 -23.07 0.39
C HIS A 376 -7.37 -22.47 1.76
N PRO A 377 -8.34 -22.28 2.66
CA PRO A 377 -8.13 -21.57 3.94
C PRO A 377 -7.17 -22.29 4.91
N ASP A 378 -6.92 -23.58 4.70
CA ASP A 378 -5.98 -24.40 5.46
C ASP A 378 -4.54 -24.34 4.92
N LYS A 379 -4.34 -23.85 3.69
CA LYS A 379 -3.04 -23.80 3.00
C LYS A 379 -2.40 -22.43 3.08
N ARG A 380 -1.16 -22.37 3.55
CA ARG A 380 -0.32 -21.15 3.62
C ARG A 380 1.14 -21.52 3.79
N ASN A 381 2.04 -20.79 3.12
CA ASN A 381 3.46 -20.90 3.43
C ASN A 381 3.82 -20.08 4.68
N LYS A 382 4.68 -20.65 5.53
CA LYS A 382 5.06 -20.12 6.84
C LYS A 382 6.48 -19.53 6.91
N GLY A 383 7.33 -19.77 5.90
CA GLY A 383 8.78 -19.61 6.02
C GLY A 383 9.47 -19.14 4.73
N ILE A 384 8.83 -18.25 3.97
CA ILE A 384 9.38 -17.74 2.71
C ILE A 384 9.22 -16.22 2.58
N ASN A 385 10.04 -15.57 1.77
CA ASN A 385 9.81 -14.19 1.35
C ASN A 385 8.54 -14.07 0.48
N VAL A 386 7.84 -12.95 0.56
CA VAL A 386 6.51 -12.72 -0.04
C VAL A 386 6.43 -11.33 -0.64
N SER A 387 5.43 -11.06 -1.49
CA SER A 387 5.12 -9.68 -1.89
C SER A 387 3.91 -9.17 -1.13
N LEU A 388 3.92 -7.89 -0.75
CA LEU A 388 2.79 -7.18 -0.14
C LEU A 388 2.82 -5.71 -0.61
N ILE A 389 1.80 -5.26 -1.32
CA ILE A 389 1.73 -3.90 -1.91
C ILE A 389 0.31 -3.33 -1.81
N ARG A 390 0.16 -2.00 -1.91
CA ARG A 390 -1.13 -1.38 -2.25
C ARG A 390 -1.43 -1.61 -3.74
N ALA A 391 -2.69 -1.91 -4.07
CA ALA A 391 -3.15 -1.94 -5.46
C ALA A 391 -3.25 -0.52 -6.06
N TYR A 392 -3.64 0.44 -5.22
CA TYR A 392 -3.83 1.84 -5.60
C TYR A 392 -2.93 2.74 -4.72
N PRO A 393 -1.60 2.77 -4.96
CA PRO A 393 -0.66 3.55 -4.16
C PRO A 393 -0.91 5.07 -4.13
N ASN A 394 -1.65 5.67 -5.06
CA ASN A 394 -1.96 7.11 -5.00
C ASN A 394 -3.35 7.44 -4.44
N ALA A 395 -4.13 6.42 -4.06
CA ALA A 395 -5.44 6.63 -3.46
C ALA A 395 -5.35 7.55 -2.21
N PRO A 396 -6.28 8.50 -2.00
CA PRO A 396 -6.29 9.35 -0.83
C PRO A 396 -6.42 8.57 0.48
N GLU A 397 -5.84 9.11 1.55
CA GLU A 397 -5.96 8.58 2.92
C GLU A 397 -7.44 8.39 3.30
N GLY A 398 -7.75 7.28 3.96
CA GLY A 398 -9.08 6.90 4.43
C GLY A 398 -10.03 6.33 3.36
N SER A 399 -9.71 6.48 2.07
CA SER A 399 -10.55 6.02 0.96
C SER A 399 -10.66 4.48 0.90
N ALA A 400 -11.72 3.98 0.26
CA ALA A 400 -11.87 2.54 0.04
C ALA A 400 -10.76 1.99 -0.87
N ALA A 401 -10.32 2.77 -1.87
CA ALA A 401 -9.19 2.42 -2.72
C ALA A 401 -7.89 2.25 -1.92
N ALA A 402 -7.61 3.10 -0.93
CA ALA A 402 -6.40 3.00 -0.11
C ALA A 402 -6.33 1.71 0.74
N ARG A 403 -7.46 1.03 0.97
CA ARG A 403 -7.55 -0.23 1.75
C ARG A 403 -7.18 -1.47 0.96
N VAL A 404 -7.00 -1.34 -0.36
CA VAL A 404 -6.83 -2.51 -1.23
C VAL A 404 -5.38 -2.94 -1.29
N LEU A 405 -5.10 -4.13 -0.74
CA LEU A 405 -3.77 -4.72 -0.67
C LEU A 405 -3.70 -5.97 -1.54
N LEU A 406 -2.53 -6.20 -2.15
CA LEU A 406 -2.20 -7.43 -2.89
C LEU A 406 -1.07 -8.17 -2.18
N TYR A 407 -1.20 -9.49 -2.09
CA TYR A 407 -0.21 -10.38 -1.48
C TYR A 407 0.11 -11.56 -2.41
N SER A 408 1.39 -11.90 -2.52
CA SER A 408 1.85 -13.05 -3.32
C SER A 408 2.75 -13.96 -2.51
N ALA A 409 2.44 -15.26 -2.53
CA ALA A 409 3.22 -16.31 -1.89
C ALA A 409 2.91 -17.69 -2.50
N PRO A 410 3.79 -18.69 -2.34
CA PRO A 410 3.37 -20.08 -2.41
C PRO A 410 2.43 -20.39 -1.25
N ILE A 411 1.53 -21.35 -1.44
CA ILE A 411 0.56 -21.75 -0.39
C ILE A 411 0.81 -23.15 0.16
N ASP A 412 1.68 -23.94 -0.46
CA ASP A 412 1.96 -25.29 0.02
C ASP A 412 2.67 -25.27 1.37
N LEU A 413 2.21 -26.16 2.26
CA LEU A 413 2.80 -26.34 3.57
C LEU A 413 4.13 -27.10 3.45
N ARG A 414 5.12 -26.62 4.19
CA ARG A 414 6.39 -27.31 4.32
C ARG A 414 6.21 -28.61 5.12
N SER A 415 6.65 -29.72 4.54
CA SER A 415 6.73 -31.05 5.17
C SER A 415 8.16 -31.61 5.22
N GLY A 416 9.12 -30.95 4.58
CA GLY A 416 10.52 -31.32 4.54
C GLY A 416 11.44 -30.18 4.10
N HIS A 417 12.69 -30.51 3.78
CA HIS A 417 13.71 -29.56 3.29
C HIS A 417 14.06 -29.78 1.82
N GLU A 418 13.45 -30.78 1.19
CA GLU A 418 13.76 -31.15 -0.18
C GLU A 418 12.79 -30.48 -1.14
N TYR A 419 13.20 -30.37 -2.41
CA TYR A 419 12.33 -29.94 -3.49
C TYR A 419 10.99 -30.70 -3.48
N HIS A 420 9.89 -29.97 -3.69
CA HIS A 420 8.48 -30.37 -3.50
C HIS A 420 7.99 -30.53 -2.06
N THR A 421 8.85 -30.68 -1.05
CA THR A 421 8.44 -30.78 0.37
C THR A 421 8.81 -29.54 1.19
N ASP A 422 9.62 -28.63 0.64
CA ASP A 422 10.04 -27.37 1.25
C ASP A 422 8.96 -26.26 1.29
N GLY A 423 7.75 -26.56 0.80
CA GLY A 423 6.61 -25.63 0.76
C GLY A 423 6.71 -24.55 -0.32
N ARG A 424 7.71 -24.61 -1.21
CA ARG A 424 7.93 -23.57 -2.25
C ARG A 424 7.35 -23.95 -3.60
N ASN A 425 6.06 -24.29 -3.62
CA ASN A 425 5.31 -24.60 -4.84
C ASN A 425 3.92 -23.97 -4.73
N ASN A 426 3.18 -23.99 -5.85
CA ASN A 426 1.79 -23.58 -5.87
C ASN A 426 1.65 -22.09 -5.50
N GLY A 427 2.07 -21.22 -6.42
CA GLY A 427 2.12 -19.77 -6.27
C GLY A 427 0.76 -19.10 -6.50
N TRP A 428 0.40 -18.17 -5.62
CA TRP A 428 -0.88 -17.48 -5.62
C TRP A 428 -0.70 -15.98 -5.43
N VAL A 429 -1.62 -15.23 -6.04
CA VAL A 429 -1.89 -13.82 -5.70
C VAL A 429 -3.23 -13.76 -4.98
N MET A 430 -3.31 -12.93 -3.94
CA MET A 430 -4.49 -12.69 -3.12
C MET A 430 -4.75 -11.19 -2.98
N ALA A 431 -6.01 -10.80 -2.80
CA ALA A 431 -6.37 -9.41 -2.51
C ALA A 431 -7.23 -9.27 -1.24
N SER A 432 -6.96 -8.19 -0.51
CA SER A 432 -7.75 -7.68 0.61
C SER A 432 -8.34 -6.32 0.22
N CYS A 433 -9.55 -6.02 0.69
CA CYS A 433 -10.21 -4.71 0.52
C CYS A 433 -10.35 -3.95 1.84
N ASP A 434 -9.67 -4.39 2.90
CA ASP A 434 -9.90 -3.96 4.28
C ASP A 434 -8.60 -3.86 5.10
N ASP A 435 -7.55 -3.32 4.48
CA ASP A 435 -6.23 -3.14 5.11
C ASP A 435 -5.59 -4.45 5.58
N GLY A 436 -5.83 -5.54 4.85
CA GLY A 436 -5.23 -6.85 5.11
C GLY A 436 -5.91 -7.67 6.20
N GLN A 437 -7.07 -7.24 6.70
CA GLN A 437 -7.85 -7.97 7.71
C GLN A 437 -8.44 -9.27 7.15
N THR A 438 -8.98 -9.24 5.94
CA THR A 438 -9.51 -10.41 5.24
C THR A 438 -9.01 -10.49 3.79
N TRP A 439 -8.79 -11.72 3.31
CA TRP A 439 -8.29 -12.01 1.96
C TRP A 439 -9.39 -12.76 1.18
N LYS A 440 -10.28 -12.00 0.55
CA LYS A 440 -11.51 -12.52 -0.08
C LYS A 440 -11.34 -12.96 -1.54
N TYR A 441 -10.21 -12.62 -2.15
CA TYR A 441 -9.90 -12.94 -3.53
C TYR A 441 -8.57 -13.66 -3.59
N GLY A 442 -8.46 -14.61 -4.52
CA GLY A 442 -7.23 -15.36 -4.74
C GLY A 442 -7.27 -16.12 -6.05
N LYS A 443 -6.16 -16.11 -6.78
CA LYS A 443 -6.00 -16.86 -8.03
C LYS A 443 -4.58 -17.43 -8.12
N GLN A 444 -4.48 -18.66 -8.59
CA GLN A 444 -3.21 -19.36 -8.77
C GLN A 444 -2.48 -18.80 -9.99
N VAL A 445 -1.18 -18.53 -9.84
CA VAL A 445 -0.30 -18.04 -10.90
C VAL A 445 0.57 -19.16 -11.44
N GLU A 446 1.04 -20.05 -10.57
CA GLU A 446 2.01 -21.10 -10.93
C GLU A 446 1.68 -22.38 -10.18
N PHE A 447 1.41 -23.46 -10.91
CA PHE A 447 1.15 -24.78 -10.32
C PHE A 447 2.42 -25.39 -9.73
N GLY A 448 3.55 -25.18 -10.41
CA GLY A 448 4.83 -25.81 -10.08
C GLY A 448 5.61 -25.04 -9.02
N ARG A 449 6.93 -25.02 -9.23
CA ARG A 449 7.87 -24.32 -8.35
C ARG A 449 7.56 -22.83 -8.34
N PHE A 450 7.34 -22.32 -7.13
CA PHE A 450 7.12 -20.90 -6.88
C PHE A 450 7.76 -20.56 -5.55
N GLN A 451 8.81 -19.74 -5.58
CA GLN A 451 9.52 -19.35 -4.37
C GLN A 451 9.33 -17.86 -4.06
N TYR A 452 10.37 -17.04 -4.15
CA TYR A 452 10.27 -15.62 -3.83
C TYR A 452 9.52 -14.91 -4.95
N SER A 453 8.70 -13.94 -4.59
CA SER A 453 7.95 -13.11 -5.52
C SER A 453 7.90 -11.67 -5.05
N VAL A 454 7.85 -10.75 -5.99
CA VAL A 454 7.71 -9.30 -5.73
C VAL A 454 6.83 -8.69 -6.83
N MET A 455 5.92 -7.79 -6.44
CA MET A 455 4.94 -7.15 -7.31
C MET A 455 5.13 -5.63 -7.32
N THR A 456 4.69 -4.99 -8.40
CA THR A 456 4.56 -3.54 -8.50
C THR A 456 3.35 -3.16 -9.38
N PRO A 457 2.58 -2.13 -9.04
CA PRO A 457 1.65 -1.52 -9.99
C PRO A 457 2.43 -0.88 -11.14
N MET A 458 1.95 -1.05 -12.37
CA MET A 458 2.58 -0.57 -13.59
C MET A 458 1.86 0.66 -14.13
N ALA A 459 2.51 1.39 -15.04
CA ALA A 459 1.96 2.61 -15.63
C ALA A 459 0.71 2.35 -16.50
N ASP A 460 0.52 1.12 -16.99
CA ASP A 460 -0.61 0.73 -17.85
C ASP A 460 -1.83 0.22 -17.06
N GLY A 461 -1.84 0.38 -15.73
CA GLY A 461 -2.91 -0.08 -14.85
C GLY A 461 -2.87 -1.58 -14.54
N ASN A 462 -1.92 -2.34 -15.07
CA ASN A 462 -1.71 -3.74 -14.71
C ASN A 462 -0.77 -3.86 -13.50
N ILE A 463 -0.70 -5.07 -12.94
CA ILE A 463 0.29 -5.47 -11.93
C ILE A 463 1.36 -6.31 -12.60
N GLY A 464 2.62 -5.91 -12.42
CA GLY A 464 3.79 -6.68 -12.79
C GLY A 464 4.30 -7.48 -11.60
N MET A 465 4.64 -8.75 -11.81
CA MET A 465 5.20 -9.61 -10.78
C MET A 465 6.40 -10.38 -11.31
N VAL A 466 7.49 -10.39 -10.56
CA VAL A 466 8.63 -11.29 -10.83
C VAL A 466 8.69 -12.34 -9.74
N TYR A 467 8.91 -13.59 -10.13
CA TYR A 467 9.00 -14.70 -9.20
C TYR A 467 10.02 -15.76 -9.64
N GLU A 468 10.55 -16.45 -8.64
CA GLU A 468 11.44 -17.60 -8.80
C GLU A 468 10.63 -18.86 -9.13
N SER A 469 10.97 -19.50 -10.25
CA SER A 469 10.42 -20.78 -10.68
C SER A 469 11.53 -21.72 -11.13
N GLY A 470 11.19 -22.90 -11.67
CA GLY A 470 12.15 -23.86 -12.18
C GLY A 470 11.78 -25.31 -11.88
N ASP A 471 12.66 -26.22 -12.26
CA ASP A 471 12.50 -27.65 -11.98
C ASP A 471 13.83 -28.39 -11.80
N LYS A 472 13.77 -29.62 -11.29
CA LYS A 472 14.96 -30.49 -11.06
C LYS A 472 15.76 -30.82 -12.33
N THR A 473 15.14 -30.72 -13.49
CA THR A 473 15.72 -31.11 -14.78
C THR A 473 16.49 -29.95 -15.38
N ARG A 474 15.83 -28.79 -15.50
CA ARG A 474 16.37 -27.60 -16.15
C ARG A 474 17.18 -26.72 -15.19
N GLY A 475 16.64 -26.43 -14.01
CA GLY A 475 17.19 -25.45 -13.08
C GLY A 475 16.22 -24.32 -12.72
N MET A 476 16.70 -23.38 -11.92
CA MET A 476 15.96 -22.19 -11.47
C MET A 476 15.93 -21.11 -12.55
N THR A 477 14.74 -20.53 -12.77
CA THR A 477 14.48 -19.43 -13.71
C THR A 477 13.77 -18.28 -13.00
N LEU A 478 13.86 -17.07 -13.54
CA LEU A 478 12.97 -15.98 -13.15
C LEU A 478 11.88 -15.80 -14.21
N LYS A 479 10.63 -15.78 -13.75
CA LYS A 479 9.46 -15.49 -14.58
C LYS A 479 8.89 -14.13 -14.24
N PHE A 480 8.39 -13.45 -15.26
CA PHE A 480 7.54 -12.28 -15.13
C PHE A 480 6.09 -12.68 -15.42
N ALA A 481 5.17 -12.24 -14.57
CA ALA A 481 3.74 -12.30 -14.80
C ALA A 481 3.15 -10.89 -14.84
N LYS A 482 2.26 -10.66 -15.80
CA LYS A 482 1.46 -9.44 -15.94
C LYS A 482 0.00 -9.83 -15.75
N PHE A 483 -0.70 -9.16 -14.85
CA PHE A 483 -2.11 -9.42 -14.60
C PHE A 483 -2.88 -8.18 -14.14
N ASN A 484 -4.20 -8.21 -14.24
CA ASN A 484 -5.05 -7.11 -13.75
C ASN A 484 -6.03 -7.54 -12.66
N MET A 485 -6.71 -6.54 -12.08
CA MET A 485 -7.71 -6.75 -11.05
C MET A 485 -8.91 -7.56 -11.56
N ALA A 486 -9.25 -7.45 -12.85
CA ALA A 486 -10.32 -8.24 -13.48
C ALA A 486 -9.98 -9.73 -13.51
N TRP A 487 -8.75 -10.09 -13.92
CA TRP A 487 -8.28 -11.47 -13.84
C TRP A 487 -8.30 -11.99 -12.40
N LEU A 488 -7.86 -11.19 -11.43
CA LEU A 488 -7.91 -11.59 -10.02
C LEU A 488 -9.37 -11.72 -9.50
N GLY A 489 -10.33 -11.10 -10.19
CA GLY A 489 -11.74 -11.00 -9.78
C GLY A 489 -11.94 -10.08 -8.59
N ALA A 490 -10.96 -9.22 -8.28
CA ALA A 490 -10.91 -8.41 -7.07
C ALA A 490 -11.69 -7.09 -7.21
N ASP A 491 -13.02 -7.19 -7.25
CA ASP A 491 -13.90 -6.03 -7.16
C ASP A 491 -14.03 -5.56 -5.70
N CYS A 492 -13.26 -4.53 -5.35
CA CYS A 492 -13.29 -3.90 -4.03
C CYS A 492 -14.04 -2.55 -4.01
N LEU A 493 -14.33 -1.97 -5.18
CA LEU A 493 -14.65 -0.55 -5.30
C LEU A 493 -16.00 -0.28 -5.98
N SER A 494 -16.67 -1.28 -6.55
CA SER A 494 -18.00 -1.10 -7.09
C SER A 494 -19.04 -0.81 -5.99
N ASN A 495 -20.18 -0.27 -6.40
CA ASN A 495 -21.33 -0.08 -5.50
C ASN A 495 -21.66 -1.38 -4.76
N LYS A 496 -21.76 -2.48 -5.52
CA LYS A 496 -22.01 -3.82 -4.98
C LYS A 496 -20.96 -4.23 -3.95
N ALA A 497 -19.67 -4.04 -4.25
CA ALA A 497 -18.58 -4.44 -3.36
C ALA A 497 -18.60 -3.66 -2.03
N LEU A 498 -18.97 -2.38 -2.09
CA LEU A 498 -19.07 -1.51 -0.91
C LEU A 498 -20.42 -1.61 -0.19
N GLY A 499 -21.32 -2.49 -0.65
CA GLY A 499 -22.68 -2.60 -0.09
C GLY A 499 -23.52 -1.34 -0.31
N ILE A 500 -23.09 -0.46 -1.22
CA ILE A 500 -23.88 0.64 -1.73
C ILE A 500 -24.90 -0.02 -2.66
N THR A 501 -26.12 -0.18 -2.18
CA THR A 501 -27.24 -0.53 -3.05
C THR A 501 -27.31 0.56 -4.11
N ASP A 502 -27.18 0.20 -5.39
CA ASP A 502 -27.23 1.14 -6.50
C ASP A 502 -28.31 2.19 -6.23
N LEU A 503 -27.89 3.44 -6.06
CA LEU A 503 -28.79 4.57 -6.15
C LEU A 503 -28.60 5.16 -7.55
N PRO A 504 -29.39 4.74 -8.54
CA PRO A 504 -30.54 5.52 -8.90
C PRO A 504 -31.58 5.33 -7.80
N ASP A 505 -32.15 6.41 -7.29
CA ASP A 505 -33.43 6.31 -6.57
C ASP A 505 -34.29 5.28 -7.34
N PRO A 506 -34.79 4.19 -6.73
CA PRO A 506 -35.64 3.24 -7.43
C PRO A 506 -36.79 3.94 -8.18
N ALA A 507 -37.19 5.13 -7.73
CA ALA A 507 -38.10 6.01 -8.44
C ALA A 507 -37.48 6.66 -9.71
N LEU A 508 -36.21 7.08 -9.71
CA LEU A 508 -35.49 7.58 -10.88
C LEU A 508 -35.25 6.47 -11.92
N ALA A 509 -34.78 5.29 -11.49
CA ALA A 509 -34.59 4.15 -12.40
C ALA A 509 -35.91 3.76 -13.08
N LYS A 510 -36.98 3.66 -12.29
CA LYS A 510 -38.32 3.38 -12.79
C LYS A 510 -38.86 4.50 -13.68
N ALA A 511 -38.62 5.77 -13.34
CA ALA A 511 -39.03 6.90 -14.16
C ALA A 511 -38.33 6.89 -15.53
N ILE A 512 -37.05 6.51 -15.60
CA ILE A 512 -36.29 6.37 -16.84
C ILE A 512 -36.86 5.22 -17.69
N GLU A 513 -37.17 4.07 -17.08
CA GLU A 513 -37.78 2.93 -17.77
C GLU A 513 -39.17 3.29 -18.32
N ASP A 514 -40.01 3.93 -17.50
CA ASP A 514 -41.33 4.43 -17.87
C ASP A 514 -41.25 5.46 -19.02
N ALA A 515 -40.25 6.35 -18.99
CA ALA A 515 -40.02 7.35 -20.03
C ALA A 515 -39.54 6.74 -21.35
N LYS A 516 -38.64 5.74 -21.30
CA LYS A 516 -38.24 4.96 -22.49
C LYS A 516 -39.43 4.24 -23.12
N ALA A 517 -40.25 3.58 -22.29
CA ALA A 517 -41.44 2.88 -22.76
C ALA A 517 -42.50 3.84 -23.35
N ALA A 518 -42.68 5.02 -22.76
CA ALA A 518 -43.60 6.04 -23.26
C ALA A 518 -43.11 6.65 -24.59
N THR A 519 -41.79 6.91 -24.70
CA THR A 519 -41.17 7.44 -25.92
C THR A 519 -41.28 6.45 -27.08
N ALA A 520 -40.99 5.16 -26.85
CA ALA A 520 -41.16 4.12 -27.86
C ALA A 520 -42.61 4.01 -28.37
N LYS A 521 -43.60 4.14 -27.48
CA LYS A 521 -45.03 4.18 -27.87
C LYS A 521 -45.38 5.42 -28.69
N ALA A 522 -44.79 6.58 -28.37
CA ALA A 522 -44.99 7.81 -29.14
C ALA A 522 -44.38 7.69 -30.54
N GLU A 523 -43.20 7.08 -30.67
CA GLU A 523 -42.56 6.79 -31.95
C GLU A 523 -43.38 5.82 -32.80
N GLU A 524 -43.87 4.72 -32.21
CA GLU A 524 -44.72 3.73 -32.90
C GLU A 524 -46.04 4.34 -33.38
N ALA A 525 -46.74 5.09 -32.51
CA ALA A 525 -47.99 5.76 -32.87
C ALA A 525 -47.77 6.80 -33.98
N THR A 526 -46.66 7.51 -33.94
CA THR A 526 -46.30 8.50 -34.98
C THR A 526 -45.93 7.82 -36.30
N ALA A 527 -45.21 6.69 -36.26
CA ALA A 527 -44.93 5.89 -37.44
C ALA A 527 -46.22 5.35 -38.10
N ASN A 528 -47.23 4.98 -37.31
CA ASN A 528 -48.54 4.59 -37.82
C ASN A 528 -49.27 5.76 -38.51
N VAL A 529 -49.20 6.98 -37.97
CA VAL A 529 -49.73 8.18 -38.63
C VAL A 529 -49.04 8.44 -39.96
N VAL A 530 -47.70 8.31 -40.03
CA VAL A 530 -46.94 8.47 -41.28
C VAL A 530 -47.35 7.42 -42.30
N LYS A 531 -47.48 6.16 -41.89
CA LYS A 531 -47.93 5.06 -42.74
C LYS A 531 -49.33 5.32 -43.32
N LEU A 532 -50.32 5.61 -42.47
CA LEU A 532 -51.69 5.88 -42.90
C LEU A 532 -51.81 7.15 -43.75
N THR A 533 -50.96 8.16 -43.49
CA THR A 533 -50.89 9.36 -44.35
C THR A 533 -50.42 9.00 -45.75
N LYS A 534 -49.39 8.15 -45.88
CA LYS A 534 -48.89 7.67 -47.18
C LYS A 534 -49.91 6.82 -47.91
N GLU A 535 -50.57 5.88 -47.22
CA GLU A 535 -51.65 5.07 -47.80
C GLU A 535 -52.83 5.94 -48.28
N LEU A 536 -53.15 7.01 -47.54
CA LEU A 536 -54.17 7.97 -47.94
C LEU A 536 -53.72 8.88 -49.09
N GLU A 537 -52.43 9.19 -49.24
CA GLU A 537 -51.88 9.92 -50.40
C GLU A 537 -51.92 9.09 -51.68
N GLU A 538 -51.64 7.78 -51.57
CA GLU A 538 -51.60 6.83 -52.69
C GLU A 538 -53.00 6.38 -53.16
N ALA A 539 -54.05 6.62 -52.37
CA ALA A 539 -55.42 6.27 -52.72
C ALA A 539 -55.96 7.11 -53.90
N GLU A 540 -56.27 6.46 -55.04
CA GLU A 540 -56.78 7.08 -56.27
C GLU A 540 -58.20 7.68 -56.13
N LEU A 541 -59.00 7.17 -55.19
CA LEU A 541 -60.36 7.62 -54.87
C LEU A 541 -60.43 8.10 -53.40
N GLU A 542 -61.44 8.89 -53.05
CA GLU A 542 -61.70 9.22 -51.64
C GLU A 542 -62.00 7.93 -50.85
N ASN A 543 -61.25 7.70 -49.76
CA ASN A 543 -61.39 6.54 -48.89
C ASN A 543 -61.75 7.05 -47.48
N ASP A 544 -63.05 7.03 -47.18
CA ASP A 544 -63.61 7.52 -45.91
C ASP A 544 -63.09 6.68 -44.72
N GLU A 545 -62.88 5.37 -44.89
CA GLU A 545 -62.32 4.47 -43.86
C GLU A 545 -60.86 4.80 -43.53
N LEU A 546 -60.00 5.02 -44.54
CA LEU A 546 -58.61 5.47 -44.33
C LEU A 546 -58.55 6.85 -43.69
N THR A 547 -59.50 7.72 -44.03
CA THR A 547 -59.59 9.07 -43.46
C THR A 547 -59.94 9.02 -41.98
N GLU A 548 -60.92 8.20 -41.60
CA GLU A 548 -61.32 7.98 -40.21
C GLU A 548 -60.20 7.31 -39.40
N ALA A 549 -59.56 6.27 -39.96
CA ALA A 549 -58.40 5.63 -39.34
C ALA A 549 -57.21 6.58 -39.12
N LEU A 550 -56.96 7.52 -40.05
CA LEU A 550 -55.91 8.53 -39.88
C LEU A 550 -56.25 9.57 -38.80
N ILE A 551 -57.53 9.92 -38.63
CA ILE A 551 -57.97 10.79 -37.53
C ILE A 551 -57.71 10.10 -36.19
N GLU A 552 -58.16 8.85 -36.04
CA GLU A 552 -57.95 8.06 -34.83
C GLU A 552 -56.46 7.86 -34.52
N ALA A 553 -55.65 7.54 -35.53
CA ALA A 553 -54.21 7.38 -35.38
C ALA A 553 -53.52 8.69 -34.92
N LYS A 554 -54.00 9.85 -35.37
CA LYS A 554 -53.47 11.15 -34.96
C LYS A 554 -53.82 11.50 -33.52
N GLU A 555 -55.05 11.25 -33.11
CA GLU A 555 -55.46 11.43 -31.72
C GLU A 555 -54.66 10.49 -30.80
N ALA A 556 -54.44 9.24 -31.23
CA ALA A 556 -53.60 8.29 -30.52
C ALA A 556 -52.13 8.76 -30.42
N ALA A 557 -51.54 9.26 -31.52
CA ALA A 557 -50.17 9.79 -31.53
C ALA A 557 -50.02 11.04 -30.66
N GLN A 558 -50.96 11.98 -30.70
CA GLN A 558 -50.96 13.16 -29.81
C GLN A 558 -50.99 12.75 -28.33
N LYS A 559 -51.84 11.78 -27.98
CA LYS A 559 -51.93 11.27 -26.62
C LYS A 559 -50.65 10.56 -26.17
N ALA A 560 -50.02 9.80 -27.07
CA ALA A 560 -48.76 9.11 -26.79
C ALA A 560 -47.59 10.09 -26.61
N ILE A 561 -47.50 11.13 -27.44
CA ILE A 561 -46.50 12.21 -27.33
C ILE A 561 -46.66 12.95 -25.99
N ALA A 562 -47.87 13.36 -25.62
CA ALA A 562 -48.12 14.04 -24.35
C ALA A 562 -47.74 13.17 -23.13
N ALA A 563 -47.96 11.84 -23.22
CA ALA A 563 -47.54 10.91 -22.18
C ALA A 563 -46.02 10.76 -22.09
N ALA A 564 -45.31 10.80 -23.22
CA ALA A 564 -43.85 10.78 -23.26
C ALA A 564 -43.24 12.08 -22.71
N GLU A 565 -43.81 13.25 -23.02
CA GLU A 565 -43.40 14.54 -22.45
C GLU A 565 -43.57 14.56 -20.92
N ASP A 566 -44.69 14.09 -20.40
CA ASP A 566 -44.94 13.98 -18.95
C ASP A 566 -43.96 13.01 -18.27
N ALA A 567 -43.68 11.86 -18.91
CA ALA A 567 -42.70 10.90 -18.39
C ALA A 567 -41.27 11.49 -18.37
N ASN A 568 -40.84 12.17 -19.43
CA ASN A 568 -39.54 12.87 -19.49
C ASN A 568 -39.45 14.01 -18.46
N ALA A 569 -40.54 14.74 -18.20
CA ALA A 569 -40.58 15.75 -17.15
C ALA A 569 -40.39 15.17 -15.75
N ARG A 570 -40.93 13.96 -15.50
CA ARG A 570 -40.74 13.24 -14.23
C ARG A 570 -39.30 12.76 -14.04
N VAL A 571 -38.63 12.32 -15.11
CA VAL A 571 -37.19 11.99 -15.06
C VAL A 571 -36.39 13.23 -14.65
N LYS A 572 -36.62 14.37 -15.31
CA LYS A 572 -35.93 15.63 -14.98
C LYS A 572 -36.20 16.12 -13.55
N ALA A 573 -37.40 15.89 -13.02
CA ALA A 573 -37.72 16.21 -11.64
C ALA A 573 -36.99 15.28 -10.65
N ALA A 574 -36.91 13.99 -10.96
CA ALA A 574 -36.19 13.01 -10.16
C ALA A 574 -34.67 13.27 -10.17
N GLU A 575 -34.07 13.60 -11.32
CA GLU A 575 -32.66 13.99 -11.43
C GLU A 575 -32.32 15.19 -10.54
N ASN A 576 -33.16 16.23 -10.54
CA ASN A 576 -32.97 17.40 -9.69
C ASN A 576 -33.11 17.06 -8.18
N ALA A 577 -33.96 16.10 -7.83
CA ALA A 577 -34.09 15.63 -6.45
C ALA A 577 -32.85 14.84 -6.02
N THR A 578 -32.31 13.97 -6.89
CA THR A 578 -31.06 13.25 -6.68
C THR A 578 -29.89 14.21 -6.51
N ALA A 579 -29.74 15.21 -7.39
CA ALA A 579 -28.68 16.23 -7.29
C ALA A 579 -28.73 17.01 -5.96
N LYS A 580 -29.93 17.36 -5.47
CA LYS A 580 -30.10 18.00 -4.16
C LYS A 580 -29.76 17.07 -2.99
N ALA A 581 -30.09 15.79 -3.09
CA ALA A 581 -29.73 14.80 -2.08
C ALA A 581 -28.22 14.58 -2.03
N GLU A 582 -27.55 14.58 -3.19
CA GLU A 582 -26.10 14.50 -3.31
C GLU A 582 -25.39 15.72 -2.70
N GLU A 583 -25.89 16.93 -2.97
CA GLU A 583 -25.38 18.16 -2.34
C GLU A 583 -25.54 18.12 -0.81
N ALA A 584 -26.67 17.61 -0.32
CA ALA A 584 -26.91 17.43 1.11
C ALA A 584 -26.00 16.35 1.73
N ALA A 585 -25.72 15.26 1.02
CA ALA A 585 -24.82 14.20 1.46
C ALA A 585 -23.37 14.68 1.53
N ALA A 586 -22.89 15.39 0.50
CA ALA A 586 -21.56 16.00 0.50
C ALA A 586 -21.39 17.02 1.62
N LYS A 587 -22.45 17.79 1.93
CA LYS A 587 -22.44 18.69 3.09
C LYS A 587 -22.35 17.92 4.42
N ALA A 588 -23.11 16.83 4.57
CA ALA A 588 -23.08 15.99 5.78
C ALA A 588 -21.72 15.29 5.97
N GLU A 589 -21.08 14.85 4.87
CA GLU A 589 -19.74 14.28 4.90
C GLU A 589 -18.69 15.32 5.35
N ASN A 590 -18.75 16.54 4.82
CA ASN A 590 -17.88 17.64 5.25
C ASN A 590 -18.08 17.99 6.74
N GLU A 591 -19.33 18.00 7.21
CA GLU A 591 -19.65 18.20 8.63
C GLU A 591 -19.10 17.03 9.50
N ALA A 592 -19.19 15.79 9.02
CA ALA A 592 -18.62 14.63 9.71
C ALA A 592 -17.08 14.68 9.78
N LYS A 593 -16.41 15.11 8.70
CA LYS A 593 -14.96 15.32 8.66
C LYS A 593 -14.52 16.40 9.65
N ALA A 594 -15.25 17.53 9.70
CA ALA A 594 -15.00 18.59 10.68
C ALA A 594 -15.20 18.12 12.12
N LEU A 595 -16.22 17.30 12.40
CA LEU A 595 -16.43 16.69 13.72
C LEU A 595 -15.34 15.69 14.07
N ALA A 596 -14.84 14.90 13.11
CA ALA A 596 -13.73 13.97 13.32
C ALA A 596 -12.43 14.70 13.64
N GLU A 597 -12.13 15.82 12.94
CA GLU A 597 -11.00 16.68 13.27
C GLU A 597 -11.13 17.30 14.67
N GLN A 598 -12.34 17.72 15.06
CA GLN A 598 -12.61 18.21 16.42
C GLN A 598 -12.41 17.11 17.46
N LEU A 599 -12.88 15.88 17.19
CA LEU A 599 -12.69 14.73 18.07
C LEU A 599 -11.20 14.41 18.23
N ALA A 600 -10.44 14.37 17.14
CA ALA A 600 -9.00 14.13 17.17
C ALA A 600 -8.25 15.19 18.00
N ARG A 601 -8.66 16.46 17.92
CA ARG A 601 -8.12 17.53 18.77
C ARG A 601 -8.45 17.31 20.24
N VAL A 602 -9.69 16.93 20.54
CA VAL A 602 -10.13 16.62 21.92
C VAL A 602 -9.40 15.39 22.47
N GLU A 603 -9.19 14.35 21.66
CA GLU A 603 -8.42 13.16 22.03
C GLU A 603 -6.95 13.49 22.28
N ALA A 604 -6.34 14.35 21.46
CA ALA A 604 -4.98 14.84 21.68
C ALA A 604 -4.87 15.69 22.97
N GLU A 605 -5.85 16.54 23.25
CA GLU A 605 -5.92 17.29 24.51
C GLU A 605 -6.14 16.38 25.73
N LEU A 606 -6.97 15.35 25.58
CA LEU A 606 -7.21 14.35 26.62
C LEU A 606 -5.96 13.51 26.90
N ALA A 607 -5.24 13.08 25.87
CA ALA A 607 -3.96 12.39 26.01
C ALA A 607 -2.94 13.26 26.75
N LYS A 608 -2.84 14.55 26.37
CA LYS A 608 -1.98 15.52 27.06
C LYS A 608 -2.38 15.72 28.53
N SER A 609 -3.69 15.73 28.83
CA SER A 609 -4.21 15.81 30.20
C SER A 609 -3.93 14.54 31.01
N GLN A 610 -4.03 13.37 30.40
CA GLN A 610 -3.68 12.09 31.03
C GLN A 610 -2.18 11.98 31.31
N ASP A 611 -1.33 12.42 30.39
CA ASP A 611 0.11 12.52 30.61
C ASP A 611 0.44 13.52 31.73
N GLN A 612 -0.23 14.67 31.77
CA GLN A 612 -0.09 15.64 32.87
C GLN A 612 -0.57 15.06 34.21
N ALA A 613 -1.65 14.29 34.22
CA ALA A 613 -2.15 13.60 35.42
C ALA A 613 -1.19 12.50 35.89
N LYS A 614 -0.55 11.78 34.96
CA LYS A 614 0.47 10.78 35.24
C LYS A 614 1.74 11.43 35.81
N VAL A 615 2.23 12.51 35.20
CA VAL A 615 3.36 13.30 35.71
C VAL A 615 3.04 13.88 37.10
N LEU A 616 1.81 14.32 37.34
CA LEU A 616 1.38 14.80 38.66
C LEU A 616 1.30 13.68 39.69
N ALA A 617 0.87 12.48 39.31
CA ALA A 617 0.86 11.31 40.19
C ALA A 617 2.28 10.85 40.54
N GLU A 618 3.17 10.77 39.56
CA GLU A 618 4.59 10.47 39.75
C GLU A 618 5.29 11.54 40.61
N ALA A 619 4.95 12.82 40.41
CA ALA A 619 5.46 13.91 41.23
C ALA A 619 4.94 13.86 42.69
N LYS A 620 3.68 13.44 42.90
CA LYS A 620 3.12 13.23 44.24
C LYS A 620 3.78 12.04 44.95
N GLU A 621 3.99 10.94 44.24
CA GLU A 621 4.67 9.76 44.77
C GLU A 621 6.13 10.09 45.14
N ALA A 622 6.84 10.81 44.28
CA ALA A 622 8.19 11.31 44.57
C ALA A 622 8.23 12.25 45.79
N ALA A 623 7.23 13.14 45.93
CA ALA A 623 7.12 14.02 47.10
C ALA A 623 6.85 13.24 48.40
N GLU A 624 6.03 12.20 48.35
CA GLU A 624 5.72 11.35 49.51
C GLU A 624 6.93 10.51 49.95
N ILE A 625 7.73 10.03 49.00
CA ILE A 625 9.00 9.35 49.26
C ILE A 625 10.00 10.30 49.92
N ALA A 626 10.13 11.53 49.39
CA ALA A 626 11.01 12.55 49.97
C ALA A 626 10.59 12.95 51.40
N GLN A 627 9.29 13.03 51.67
CA GLN A 627 8.76 13.31 53.00
C GLN A 627 9.10 12.18 54.00
N LYS A 628 8.88 10.92 53.62
CA LYS A 628 9.23 9.77 54.47
C LYS A 628 10.73 9.69 54.76
N ALA A 629 11.57 9.95 53.76
CA ALA A 629 13.02 10.00 53.94
C ALA A 629 13.44 11.12 54.91
N ALA A 630 12.79 12.29 54.84
CA ALA A 630 13.04 13.40 55.76
C ALA A 630 12.60 13.07 57.20
N GLU A 631 11.44 12.42 57.37
CA GLU A 631 10.95 11.98 58.68
C GLU A 631 11.88 10.90 59.30
N GLU A 632 12.39 9.98 58.49
CA GLU A 632 13.32 8.93 58.92
C GLU A 632 14.71 9.50 59.28
N ALA A 633 15.21 10.46 58.51
CA ALA A 633 16.44 11.19 58.84
C ALA A 633 16.31 11.95 60.17
N LEU A 634 15.17 12.59 60.41
CA LEU A 634 14.88 13.33 61.64
C LEU A 634 14.73 12.38 62.85
N LYS A 635 14.26 11.15 62.61
CA LYS A 635 14.19 10.09 63.62
C LYS A 635 15.59 9.56 63.97
N LEU A 636 16.43 9.29 62.98
CA LEU A 636 17.83 8.88 63.17
C LEU A 636 18.67 9.95 63.89
N GLU A 637 18.41 11.24 63.63
CA GLU A 637 19.07 12.36 64.30
C GLU A 637 18.62 12.50 65.78
N LYS A 638 17.33 12.26 66.06
CA LYS A 638 16.81 12.18 67.44
C LYS A 638 17.35 10.98 68.21
N GLU A 639 17.51 9.84 67.56
CA GLU A 639 18.11 8.62 68.14
C GLU A 639 19.61 8.82 68.44
N LYS A 640 20.36 9.48 67.54
CA LYS A 640 21.76 9.88 67.79
C LYS A 640 21.91 10.85 68.96
N ASN A 641 20.99 11.80 69.13
CA ASN A 641 21.01 12.76 70.24
C ASN A 641 20.62 12.15 71.61
N GLN A 642 20.05 10.94 71.65
CA GLN A 642 19.77 10.21 72.89
C GLN A 642 20.92 9.32 73.35
N THR A 643 21.78 8.88 72.44
CA THR A 643 23.00 8.12 72.76
C THR A 643 24.22 9.04 72.79
N GLY A 644 24.36 9.82 73.86
CA GLY A 644 25.54 10.66 74.04
C GLY A 644 26.83 9.83 74.10
N LYS A 645 27.75 10.07 73.15
CA LYS A 645 29.21 10.08 73.37
C LYS A 645 29.97 10.57 72.14
N ASP A 646 31.04 11.30 72.42
CA ASP A 646 31.92 12.06 71.56
C ASP A 646 32.42 11.34 70.29
N ALA A 647 32.28 12.00 69.12
CA ALA A 647 33.16 11.81 67.97
C ALA A 647 33.13 13.02 67.02
N ASP A 648 34.24 13.20 66.34
CA ASP A 648 34.81 14.38 65.67
C ASP A 648 33.94 15.07 64.58
N ASN A 649 34.10 16.39 64.46
CA ASN A 649 33.23 17.31 63.74
C ASN A 649 33.66 17.56 62.28
N THR A 650 33.96 16.49 61.53
CA THR A 650 34.39 16.55 60.11
C THR A 650 33.48 15.83 59.12
N GLU A 651 32.54 14.98 59.55
CA GLU A 651 31.60 14.28 58.63
C GLU A 651 30.36 15.10 58.24
N ASN A 652 30.03 16.17 58.98
CA ASN A 652 28.80 16.96 58.76
C ASN A 652 28.80 17.82 57.49
N LYS A 653 29.93 17.97 56.79
CA LYS A 653 29.98 18.65 55.49
C LYS A 653 29.63 17.73 54.32
N GLY A 654 29.93 16.42 54.41
CA GLY A 654 29.72 15.46 53.32
C GLY A 654 28.25 15.13 53.07
N PHE A 655 27.45 15.02 54.13
CA PHE A 655 26.04 14.67 54.03
C PHE A 655 25.19 15.79 53.42
N TRP A 656 25.39 17.04 53.86
CA TRP A 656 24.69 18.20 53.29
C TRP A 656 25.19 18.58 51.89
N GLN A 657 26.47 18.36 51.56
CA GLN A 657 26.96 18.50 50.17
C GLN A 657 26.42 17.42 49.24
N GLY A 658 26.23 16.18 49.72
CA GLY A 658 25.59 15.10 48.97
C GLY A 658 24.12 15.39 48.66
N LEU A 659 23.37 15.96 49.62
CA LEU A 659 21.97 16.33 49.41
C LEU A 659 21.80 17.54 48.46
N LEU A 660 22.72 18.51 48.50
CA LEU A 660 22.73 19.68 47.61
C LEU A 660 23.19 19.38 46.17
N GLN A 661 23.96 18.29 45.95
CA GLN A 661 24.36 17.84 44.60
C GLN A 661 23.24 17.15 43.81
N ILE A 662 22.14 16.76 44.47
CA ILE A 662 20.97 16.12 43.83
C ILE A 662 19.91 17.16 43.42
N LEU A 663 20.09 18.43 43.81
CA LEU A 663 19.14 19.53 43.61
C LEU A 663 19.35 20.49 42.40
N PRO A 664 20.25 20.32 41.41
CA PRO A 664 20.31 21.25 40.27
C PRO A 664 19.17 21.08 39.24
N GLY A 665 18.41 19.99 39.27
CA GLY A 665 17.41 19.68 38.24
C GLY A 665 16.04 20.36 38.39
N PHE A 666 15.74 20.99 39.53
CA PHE A 666 14.35 21.39 39.87
C PHE A 666 14.08 22.91 39.89
N ALA A 667 15.07 23.75 39.57
CA ALA A 667 14.88 25.20 39.47
C ALA A 667 13.83 25.64 38.42
N PRO A 668 13.67 24.97 37.25
CA PRO A 668 12.63 25.36 36.28
C PRO A 668 11.20 25.03 36.75
N ILE A 669 11.06 24.04 37.62
CA ILE A 669 9.75 23.52 38.06
C ILE A 669 9.18 24.38 39.19
N PHE A 670 10.02 24.89 40.10
CA PHE A 670 9.59 25.81 41.16
C PHE A 670 9.09 27.16 40.62
N SER A 671 9.70 27.70 39.55
CA SER A 671 9.23 28.92 38.89
C SER A 671 7.90 28.72 38.15
N PHE A 672 7.68 27.55 37.56
CA PHE A 672 6.40 27.19 36.92
C PHE A 672 5.27 27.04 37.97
N PHE A 673 5.55 26.36 39.08
CA PHE A 673 4.60 26.21 40.20
C PHE A 673 4.21 27.55 40.83
N MET A 674 5.14 28.50 40.99
CA MET A 674 4.81 29.84 41.52
C MET A 674 3.97 30.67 40.53
N SER A 675 4.21 30.56 39.22
CA SER A 675 3.40 31.27 38.21
C SER A 675 1.99 30.68 38.02
N ALA A 676 1.87 29.36 38.16
CA ALA A 676 0.59 28.66 38.09
C ALA A 676 -0.25 28.89 39.35
N TRP A 677 0.39 28.95 40.53
CA TRP A 677 -0.27 29.22 41.80
C TRP A 677 -0.84 30.65 41.89
N ASP A 678 -0.11 31.66 41.41
CA ASP A 678 -0.59 33.06 41.37
C ASP A 678 -1.76 33.26 40.39
N SER A 679 -1.81 32.43 39.33
CA SER A 679 -2.92 32.42 38.35
C SER A 679 -4.16 31.69 38.89
N ILE A 680 -3.96 30.63 39.67
CA ILE A 680 -5.04 29.88 40.33
C ILE A 680 -5.66 30.68 41.48
N GLN A 681 -4.88 31.45 42.25
CA GLN A 681 -5.42 32.33 43.30
C GLN A 681 -6.29 33.47 42.74
N LYS A 682 -5.98 34.01 41.55
CA LYS A 682 -6.80 35.02 40.86
C LYS A 682 -8.10 34.46 40.27
N LEU A 683 -8.13 33.17 39.94
CA LEU A 683 -9.30 32.48 39.38
C LEU A 683 -10.33 32.03 40.44
N PHE A 684 -9.89 31.80 41.68
CA PHE A 684 -10.77 31.26 42.74
C PHE A 684 -11.10 32.22 43.88
N GLY A 685 -10.65 33.47 43.85
CA GLY A 685 -11.22 34.54 44.69
C GLY A 685 -11.17 34.32 46.20
N PHE A 686 -10.19 33.60 46.73
CA PHE A 686 -9.99 33.48 48.17
C PHE A 686 -9.10 34.63 48.68
N LYS A 687 -9.67 35.54 49.47
CA LYS A 687 -8.89 36.46 50.30
C LYS A 687 -8.31 35.67 51.49
N ALA A 688 -6.98 35.75 51.57
CA ALA A 688 -6.03 35.45 52.66
C ALA A 688 -6.51 34.54 53.80
#